data_AF-A0A8J5NV29-F1
#
_entry.id   AF-A0A8J5NV29-F1
#
_cell.length_a   1.000
_cell.length_b   1.000
_cell.length_c   1.000
_cell.angle_alpha   90.00
_cell.angle_beta   90.00
_cell.angle_gamma   90.00
#
_symmetry.space_group_name_H-M   'P 1'
#
loop_
_entity.id
_entity.type
_entity.pdbx_description
1 polymer ?
#
loop_
_entity_poly.entity_id
_entity_poly.type
_entity_poly.pdbx_seq_one_letter_code
_entity_poly.pdbx_strand_id
1 'polypeptide(L)'
;MSFRKRNVVIGAAGSSSPIIRQEKSLAPGTRPSPLDGRLTTSTGTQSLDQLLSGHSGMPMGTSLLVEETGTTDFGGVLLRYYAAEGLAQGHQVHLLGFGDAWRRELPGLGSPDGSKKSSKPTSSSDEKMKIAWRYETLGQRNVPVRDAQAPTTPGQTPSTFCHGFDLTKRLENSAIKGQLHTTPVEGPMASPTNTPFHKFIADVTSKIKNSPPSTVHRIVVPSLLSPTLYNSAASQPKEVLKFLHALRALLRQYSTQVTAFVTIPVTLFPRSTGLTRWMELLSDGVLELIPLQHQAPVVREPGNEDKGQGLLRAHSLPVFHEKGGGLEGTWNRENLSFKLSSSSGNSELSTSLLFFLLININNLKRYHGFFRPSPSAAFLRRNENINGTLAGTAPQQPTQNIFLGLPIELRPEEAEALLHKNVAYLVDDVAAHHHVLQNHNAEARKLYLDSLRTRKQTAQQVIAEKNAKRVAEGALKRGKSRRVPPSNTDGDTITTCETKPAVHQQESAIKSLSVTPTSSGSLISSEAERTYQATNPTQGPLCGFLLTSGHYTTPGLRFGAKYSVYPGDPLRFHAHFMANQYEWEEEIPILDIVAGGRLATAVKKAYLIGAQQPLANGSRDDQEMRTFSIEWAAM
;
A
#
# COMPACT_ATOMS: atom_id res chain seq x y z
N MET A 1 5.83 23.99 33.14
CA MET A 1 5.48 25.38 32.76
C MET A 1 4.13 25.36 32.06
N SER A 2 3.06 25.80 32.72
CA SER A 2 1.71 25.87 32.14
C SER A 2 1.42 27.30 31.67
N PHE A 3 1.15 27.50 30.38
CA PHE A 3 0.74 28.81 29.87
C PHE A 3 -0.77 29.00 30.04
N ARG A 4 -1.19 30.09 30.71
CA ARG A 4 -2.57 30.57 30.71
C ARG A 4 -2.76 31.63 29.62
N LYS A 5 -3.87 31.53 28.88
CA LYS A 5 -4.28 32.50 27.86
C LYS A 5 -4.75 33.80 28.53
N ARG A 6 -4.09 34.93 28.23
CA ARG A 6 -4.62 36.28 28.52
C ARG A 6 -5.30 36.80 27.26
N ASN A 7 -6.60 37.06 27.32
CA ASN A 7 -7.30 37.86 26.32
C ASN A 7 -7.13 39.33 26.71
N VAL A 8 -6.34 40.07 25.94
CA VAL A 8 -6.37 41.53 25.96
C VAL A 8 -6.74 41.97 24.55
N VAL A 9 -7.90 42.61 24.42
CA VAL A 9 -8.28 43.34 23.21
C VAL A 9 -7.88 44.79 23.45
N ILE A 10 -6.94 45.30 22.65
CA ILE A 10 -6.63 46.74 22.59
C ILE A 10 -7.26 47.27 21.31
N GLY A 11 -8.36 48.01 21.46
CA GLY A 11 -8.87 48.87 20.40
C GLY A 11 -8.09 50.17 20.38
N ALA A 12 -7.66 50.59 19.19
CA ALA A 12 -7.42 51.99 18.88
C ALA A 12 -8.20 52.31 17.60
N ALA A 13 -9.02 53.35 17.69
CA ALA A 13 -9.87 53.86 16.64
C ALA A 13 -9.04 54.36 15.45
N GLY A 14 -9.31 53.83 14.28
CA GLY A 14 -8.84 54.35 13.00
C GLY A 14 -9.96 54.19 11.98
N SER A 15 -10.38 55.30 11.38
CA SER A 15 -11.42 55.37 10.37
C SER A 15 -11.11 54.44 9.19
N SER A 16 -11.83 53.32 9.10
CA SER A 16 -11.86 52.50 7.89
C SER A 16 -13.23 52.64 7.25
N SER A 17 -13.26 53.30 6.09
CA SER A 17 -14.29 53.16 5.07
C SER A 17 -14.71 51.69 4.94
N PRO A 18 -15.99 51.37 4.65
CA PRO A 18 -16.43 49.99 4.58
C PRO A 18 -15.67 49.32 3.44
N ILE A 19 -14.72 48.45 3.77
CA ILE A 19 -14.15 47.51 2.82
C ILE A 19 -15.30 46.57 2.48
N ILE A 20 -15.94 46.81 1.35
CA ILE A 20 -16.80 45.85 0.69
C ILE A 20 -15.97 44.59 0.52
N ARG A 21 -16.25 43.56 1.32
CA ARG A 21 -15.72 42.21 1.09
C ARG A 21 -16.30 41.75 -0.25
N GLN A 22 -15.55 41.95 -1.33
CA GLN A 22 -15.79 41.22 -2.56
C GLN A 22 -15.53 39.74 -2.26
N GLU A 23 -16.58 38.98 -1.99
CA GLU A 23 -16.52 37.53 -2.04
C GLU A 23 -16.07 37.15 -3.46
N LYS A 24 -14.81 36.75 -3.62
CA LYS A 24 -14.35 36.14 -4.87
C LYS A 24 -15.14 34.86 -5.04
N SER A 25 -16.12 34.86 -5.95
CA SER A 25 -16.85 33.67 -6.34
C SER A 25 -15.84 32.65 -6.89
N LEU A 26 -15.73 31.50 -6.20
CA LEU A 26 -14.89 30.39 -6.65
C LEU A 26 -15.41 29.83 -7.98
N ALA A 27 -14.53 29.21 -8.75
CA ALA A 27 -14.93 28.53 -9.97
C ALA A 27 -15.96 27.43 -9.64
N PRO A 28 -17.00 27.24 -10.46
CA PRO A 28 -17.98 26.16 -10.25
C PRO A 28 -17.29 24.81 -10.07
N GLY A 29 -17.74 23.96 -9.14
CA GLY A 29 -17.12 22.65 -8.91
C GLY A 29 -15.78 22.69 -8.16
N THR A 30 -15.38 23.85 -7.63
CA THR A 30 -14.23 23.98 -6.73
C THR A 30 -14.66 24.38 -5.32
N ARG A 31 -13.94 23.87 -4.31
CA ARG A 31 -14.13 24.26 -2.92
C ARG A 31 -12.81 24.29 -2.15
N PRO A 32 -12.71 25.02 -1.04
CA PRO A 32 -11.58 24.89 -0.13
C PRO A 32 -11.55 23.50 0.52
N SER A 33 -10.37 22.92 0.64
CA SER A 33 -10.16 21.65 1.32
C SER A 33 -10.53 21.76 2.81
N PRO A 34 -11.23 20.78 3.38
CA PRO A 34 -11.51 20.72 4.82
C PRO A 34 -10.23 20.64 5.68
N LEU A 35 -9.13 20.10 5.13
CA LEU A 35 -7.90 19.86 5.88
C LEU A 35 -7.03 21.12 6.00
N ASP A 36 -6.79 21.83 4.88
CA ASP A 36 -5.85 22.95 4.84
C ASP A 36 -6.31 24.14 3.99
N GLY A 37 -7.56 24.17 3.54
CA GLY A 37 -8.16 25.29 2.83
C GLY A 37 -7.71 25.48 1.38
N ARG A 38 -6.81 24.63 0.84
CA ARG A 38 -6.40 24.69 -0.56
C ARG A 38 -7.58 24.44 -1.50
N LEU A 39 -7.55 24.99 -2.71
CA LEU A 39 -8.60 24.73 -3.68
C LEU A 39 -8.57 23.26 -4.12
N THR A 40 -9.73 22.59 -4.07
CA THR A 40 -9.91 21.20 -4.51
C THR A 40 -11.10 21.10 -5.47
N THR A 41 -11.10 20.07 -6.32
CA THR A 41 -12.21 19.74 -7.20
C THR A 41 -12.56 18.26 -7.08
N SER A 42 -13.78 17.87 -7.41
CA SER A 42 -14.19 16.47 -7.33
C SER A 42 -13.52 15.63 -8.41
N THR A 43 -13.21 14.37 -8.10
CA THR A 43 -12.79 13.36 -9.06
C THR A 43 -13.94 12.78 -9.90
N GLY A 44 -15.19 13.19 -9.65
CA GLY A 44 -16.40 12.57 -10.22
C GLY A 44 -16.77 11.26 -9.53
N THR A 45 -16.07 10.91 -8.46
CA THR A 45 -16.29 9.70 -7.66
C THR A 45 -16.18 10.05 -6.18
N GLN A 46 -17.30 10.06 -5.48
CA GLN A 46 -17.37 10.51 -4.08
C GLN A 46 -16.49 9.70 -3.13
N SER A 47 -16.41 8.37 -3.33
CA SER A 47 -15.57 7.47 -2.53
C SER A 47 -14.07 7.74 -2.72
N LEU A 48 -13.66 8.02 -3.96
CA LEU A 48 -12.29 8.40 -4.29
C LEU A 48 -11.94 9.77 -3.71
N ASP A 49 -12.88 10.73 -3.75
CA ASP A 49 -12.70 12.05 -3.13
C ASP A 49 -12.43 11.92 -1.63
N GLN A 50 -13.14 11.02 -0.94
CA GLN A 50 -12.93 10.75 0.49
C GLN A 50 -11.56 10.12 0.78
N LEU A 51 -11.02 9.32 -0.15
CA LEU A 51 -9.72 8.65 0.00
C LEU A 51 -8.52 9.60 -0.09
N LEU A 52 -8.67 10.75 -0.76
CA LEU A 52 -7.57 11.69 -1.03
C LEU A 52 -7.18 12.50 0.21
N SER A 53 -6.52 11.84 1.17
CA SER A 53 -5.82 12.41 2.34
C SER A 53 -6.62 13.43 3.15
N GLY A 54 -7.93 13.24 3.27
CA GLY A 54 -8.81 14.17 4.02
C GLY A 54 -9.10 15.48 3.30
N HIS A 55 -8.62 15.65 2.05
CA HIS A 55 -8.96 16.81 1.23
C HIS A 55 -10.38 16.74 0.65
N SER A 56 -11.02 15.57 0.70
CA SER A 56 -12.38 15.32 0.18
C SER A 56 -12.54 15.76 -1.27
N GLY A 57 -11.55 15.45 -2.11
CA GLY A 57 -11.43 15.88 -3.49
C GLY A 57 -9.97 15.98 -3.93
N MET A 58 -9.75 16.18 -5.23
CA MET A 58 -8.43 16.36 -5.83
C MET A 58 -7.91 17.78 -5.59
N PRO A 59 -6.76 17.97 -4.90
CA PRO A 59 -6.11 19.26 -4.78
C PRO A 59 -5.72 19.86 -6.14
N MET A 60 -5.96 21.16 -6.32
CA MET A 60 -5.47 21.89 -7.50
C MET A 60 -3.95 21.83 -7.58
N GLY A 61 -3.44 21.79 -8.81
CA GLY A 61 -2.03 21.71 -9.12
C GLY A 61 -1.41 20.34 -8.85
N THR A 62 -2.21 19.26 -8.75
CA THR A 62 -1.70 17.91 -8.49
C THR A 62 -2.06 16.88 -9.58
N SER A 63 -1.29 15.80 -9.64
CA SER A 63 -1.53 14.63 -10.51
C SER A 63 -1.86 13.35 -9.74
N LEU A 64 -2.76 12.54 -10.29
CA LEU A 64 -3.04 11.19 -9.82
C LEU A 64 -2.73 10.17 -10.91
N LEU A 65 -1.85 9.22 -10.58
CA LEU A 65 -1.54 8.05 -11.39
C LEU A 65 -2.31 6.84 -10.86
N VAL A 66 -3.11 6.23 -11.71
CA VAL A 66 -3.83 4.98 -11.41
C VAL A 66 -3.22 3.84 -12.20
N GLU A 67 -2.63 2.90 -11.48
CA GLU A 67 -2.05 1.67 -11.98
C GLU A 67 -3.11 0.57 -11.97
N GLU A 68 -3.23 -0.20 -13.05
CA GLU A 68 -4.17 -1.32 -13.11
C GLU A 68 -3.47 -2.62 -13.51
N THR A 69 -3.71 -3.67 -12.71
CA THR A 69 -3.22 -5.03 -12.98
C THR A 69 -4.27 -5.83 -13.76
N GLY A 70 -3.85 -6.71 -14.65
CA GLY A 70 -4.75 -7.54 -15.45
C GLY A 70 -5.15 -6.91 -16.78
N THR A 71 -6.34 -7.29 -17.27
CA THR A 71 -6.88 -6.92 -18.59
C THR A 71 -8.21 -6.17 -18.50
N THR A 72 -8.64 -5.78 -17.31
CA THR A 72 -9.82 -4.95 -17.09
C THR A 72 -9.51 -3.47 -17.34
N ASP A 73 -10.56 -2.63 -17.37
CA ASP A 73 -10.45 -1.17 -17.58
C ASP A 73 -11.16 -0.39 -16.45
N PHE A 74 -10.96 -0.77 -15.19
CA PHE A 74 -11.55 -0.05 -14.06
C PHE A 74 -10.94 1.36 -13.91
N GLY A 75 -9.65 1.51 -14.17
CA GLY A 75 -8.96 2.80 -14.21
C GLY A 75 -9.54 3.72 -15.28
N GLY A 76 -9.84 3.19 -16.47
CA GLY A 76 -10.50 3.96 -17.53
C GLY A 76 -11.90 4.42 -17.14
N VAL A 77 -12.65 3.64 -16.35
CA VAL A 77 -13.96 4.06 -15.82
C VAL A 77 -13.84 5.23 -14.85
N LEU A 78 -12.91 5.19 -13.89
CA LEU A 78 -12.64 6.32 -12.98
C LEU A 78 -12.26 7.59 -13.75
N LEU A 79 -11.45 7.42 -14.78
CA LEU A 79 -11.00 8.51 -15.63
C LEU A 79 -12.15 9.12 -16.47
N ARG A 80 -13.14 8.30 -16.90
CA ARG A 80 -14.37 8.79 -17.54
C ARG A 80 -15.26 9.57 -16.56
N TYR A 81 -15.40 9.13 -15.31
CA TYR A 81 -16.09 9.93 -14.27
C TYR A 81 -15.41 11.28 -14.05
N TYR A 82 -14.08 11.29 -13.97
CA TYR A 82 -13.28 12.50 -13.81
C TYR A 82 -13.48 13.51 -14.97
N ALA A 83 -13.54 13.00 -16.20
CA ALA A 83 -13.83 13.82 -17.37
C ALA A 83 -15.30 14.31 -17.40
N ALA A 84 -16.26 13.45 -17.07
CA ALA A 84 -17.68 13.78 -17.04
C ALA A 84 -18.00 14.86 -16.00
N GLU A 85 -17.42 14.77 -14.79
CA GLU A 85 -17.53 15.79 -13.75
C GLU A 85 -16.96 17.13 -14.24
N GLY A 86 -15.82 17.11 -14.92
CA GLY A 86 -15.26 18.31 -15.55
C GLY A 86 -16.23 18.99 -16.51
N LEU A 87 -16.80 18.23 -17.43
CA LEU A 87 -17.74 18.76 -18.43
C LEU A 87 -19.06 19.25 -17.81
N ALA A 88 -19.57 18.57 -16.78
CA ALA A 88 -20.79 18.97 -16.06
C ALA A 88 -20.59 20.27 -15.26
N GLN A 89 -19.39 20.47 -14.71
CA GLN A 89 -19.02 21.66 -13.92
C GLN A 89 -18.65 22.89 -14.77
N GLY A 90 -18.41 22.72 -16.08
CA GLY A 90 -17.98 23.82 -16.95
C GLY A 90 -16.46 23.93 -17.14
N HIS A 91 -15.71 22.89 -16.78
CA HIS A 91 -14.25 22.85 -16.89
C HIS A 91 -13.78 22.52 -18.32
N GLN A 92 -12.53 22.87 -18.62
CA GLN A 92 -11.87 22.45 -19.86
C GLN A 92 -11.17 21.11 -19.65
N VAL A 93 -11.58 20.08 -20.39
CA VAL A 93 -11.01 18.74 -20.31
C VAL A 93 -10.07 18.51 -21.49
N HIS A 94 -8.81 18.18 -21.21
CA HIS A 94 -7.76 17.93 -22.22
C HIS A 94 -7.44 16.44 -22.25
N LEU A 95 -7.77 15.78 -23.36
CA LEU A 95 -7.65 14.34 -23.55
C LEU A 95 -6.48 14.01 -24.49
N LEU A 96 -5.55 13.19 -24.04
CA LEU A 96 -4.48 12.62 -24.86
C LEU A 96 -4.86 11.20 -25.33
N GLY A 97 -4.66 10.87 -26.60
CA GLY A 97 -4.87 9.51 -27.11
C GLY A 97 -6.04 9.41 -28.06
N PHE A 98 -7.25 9.58 -27.53
CA PHE A 98 -8.50 9.41 -28.28
C PHE A 98 -9.00 10.73 -28.89
N GLY A 99 -9.83 10.62 -29.94
CA GLY A 99 -10.49 11.76 -30.57
C GLY A 99 -11.86 12.08 -29.96
N ASP A 100 -12.59 13.02 -30.57
CA ASP A 100 -13.88 13.54 -30.07
C ASP A 100 -14.95 12.47 -29.84
N ALA A 101 -14.86 11.32 -30.52
CA ALA A 101 -15.77 10.18 -30.33
C ALA A 101 -15.77 9.65 -28.88
N TRP A 102 -14.65 9.78 -28.16
CA TRP A 102 -14.53 9.35 -26.75
C TRP A 102 -15.52 10.06 -25.83
N ARG A 103 -15.97 11.26 -26.22
CA ARG A 103 -17.04 12.00 -25.52
C ARG A 103 -18.33 11.18 -25.38
N ARG A 104 -18.63 10.30 -26.34
CA ARG A 104 -19.84 9.46 -26.34
C ARG A 104 -19.76 8.30 -25.36
N GLU A 105 -18.59 8.04 -24.78
CA GLU A 105 -18.39 7.01 -23.75
C GLU A 105 -18.57 7.54 -22.33
N LEU A 106 -18.70 8.86 -22.15
CA LEU A 106 -18.80 9.46 -20.83
C LEU A 106 -20.15 9.14 -20.16
N PRO A 107 -20.13 8.78 -18.86
CA PRO A 107 -21.34 8.40 -18.14
C PRO A 107 -22.30 9.58 -17.98
N GLY A 108 -23.60 9.27 -17.99
CA GLY A 108 -24.67 10.26 -17.80
C GLY A 108 -24.90 10.59 -16.33
N LEU A 109 -25.63 11.68 -16.06
CA LEU A 109 -26.02 12.02 -14.68
C LEU A 109 -27.01 10.97 -14.13
N GLY A 110 -26.76 10.51 -12.92
CA GLY A 110 -27.63 9.61 -12.17
C GLY A 110 -28.88 10.32 -11.66
N SER A 111 -29.95 9.55 -11.40
CA SER A 111 -31.15 10.11 -10.76
C SER A 111 -30.84 10.44 -9.30
N PRO A 112 -31.32 11.57 -8.74
CA PRO A 112 -31.12 11.92 -7.33
C PRO A 112 -31.78 10.94 -6.33
N ASP A 113 -32.63 10.00 -6.79
CA ASP A 113 -33.35 9.03 -5.95
C ASP A 113 -32.69 7.63 -5.95
N GLY A 114 -31.51 7.54 -5.33
CA GLY A 114 -30.89 6.25 -4.97
C GLY A 114 -31.49 5.58 -3.73
N SER A 115 -32.43 6.22 -3.02
CA SER A 115 -33.16 5.57 -1.93
C SER A 115 -34.40 4.87 -2.48
N LYS A 116 -34.29 3.56 -2.76
CA LYS A 116 -35.45 2.73 -3.09
C LYS A 116 -36.49 2.82 -1.96
N LYS A 117 -37.61 3.51 -2.22
CA LYS A 117 -38.88 3.31 -1.50
C LYS A 117 -39.38 1.89 -1.79
N SER A 118 -39.17 0.95 -0.88
CA SER A 118 -39.93 -0.30 -0.86
C SER A 118 -41.19 -0.11 -0.01
N SER A 119 -42.30 0.23 -0.67
CA SER A 119 -43.62 0.21 -0.06
C SER A 119 -44.29 -1.14 -0.27
N LYS A 120 -44.39 -1.97 0.78
CA LYS A 120 -45.64 -2.66 1.17
C LYS A 120 -45.52 -3.28 2.56
N PRO A 121 -46.63 -3.38 3.32
CA PRO A 121 -46.63 -3.57 4.76
C PRO A 121 -46.73 -5.05 5.14
N THR A 122 -45.92 -5.49 6.09
CA THR A 122 -46.22 -6.69 6.87
C THR A 122 -45.88 -6.43 8.33
N SER A 123 -46.92 -6.55 9.16
CA SER A 123 -46.91 -6.51 10.60
C SER A 123 -46.07 -7.64 11.19
N SER A 124 -45.11 -7.30 12.04
CA SER A 124 -44.85 -8.00 13.31
C SER A 124 -43.79 -7.23 14.08
N SER A 125 -44.14 -6.92 15.32
CA SER A 125 -43.28 -6.40 16.36
C SER A 125 -42.11 -7.33 16.63
N ASP A 126 -40.88 -6.82 16.56
CA ASP A 126 -39.85 -7.23 17.50
C ASP A 126 -38.83 -6.11 17.70
N GLU A 127 -38.69 -5.72 18.96
CA GLU A 127 -37.81 -4.68 19.47
C GLU A 127 -36.34 -4.99 19.16
N LYS A 128 -35.84 -4.45 18.04
CA LYS A 128 -34.42 -4.53 17.70
C LYS A 128 -33.63 -3.48 18.51
N MET A 129 -33.01 -3.97 19.59
CA MET A 129 -31.84 -3.45 20.33
C MET A 129 -31.23 -2.12 19.83
N LYS A 130 -31.46 -1.05 20.61
CA LYS A 130 -30.97 0.34 20.43
C LYS A 130 -29.43 0.54 20.50
N ILE A 131 -28.63 -0.54 20.49
CA ILE A 131 -27.16 -0.45 20.69
C ILE A 131 -26.41 -0.36 19.34
N ALA A 132 -26.95 -0.93 18.25
CA ALA A 132 -26.28 -0.96 16.95
C ALA A 132 -26.19 0.42 16.26
N TRP A 133 -26.99 1.41 16.67
CA TRP A 133 -26.97 2.75 16.06
C TRP A 133 -25.71 3.56 16.40
N ARG A 134 -24.99 3.19 17.47
CA ARG A 134 -23.77 3.89 17.93
C ARG A 134 -22.50 3.54 17.13
N TYR A 135 -22.51 2.43 16.36
CA TYR A 135 -21.35 2.04 15.54
C TYR A 135 -21.50 2.44 14.07
N GLU A 136 -22.71 2.60 13.55
CA GLU A 136 -22.94 3.15 12.20
C GLU A 136 -22.47 4.62 12.09
N THR A 137 -22.57 5.37 13.19
CA THR A 137 -22.10 6.76 13.29
C THR A 137 -20.57 6.90 13.42
N LEU A 138 -19.84 5.83 13.75
CA LEU A 138 -18.37 5.86 13.83
C LEU A 138 -17.71 5.70 12.45
N GLY A 139 -18.34 4.94 11.54
CA GLY A 139 -17.91 4.85 10.13
C GLY A 139 -18.21 6.11 9.30
N GLN A 140 -19.12 6.97 9.79
CA GLN A 140 -19.53 8.22 9.13
C GLN A 140 -18.81 9.47 9.68
N ARG A 141 -17.74 9.31 10.48
CA ARG A 141 -17.03 10.45 11.11
C ARG A 141 -16.26 11.37 10.15
N ASN A 142 -16.24 11.06 8.85
CA ASN A 142 -15.67 11.91 7.79
C ASN A 142 -16.72 12.50 6.83
N VAL A 143 -18.01 12.38 7.13
CA VAL A 143 -19.05 13.16 6.44
C VAL A 143 -19.15 14.50 7.18
N PRO A 144 -18.80 15.64 6.57
CA PRO A 144 -19.21 16.91 7.15
C PRO A 144 -20.74 16.89 7.23
N VAL A 145 -21.23 17.11 8.44
CA VAL A 145 -22.59 17.49 8.80
C VAL A 145 -23.22 18.25 7.64
N ARG A 146 -24.39 17.78 7.16
CA ARG A 146 -25.32 18.58 6.33
C ARG A 146 -25.20 20.02 6.79
N ASP A 147 -24.77 20.92 5.91
CA ASP A 147 -24.65 22.35 6.20
C ASP A 147 -25.82 22.78 7.07
N ALA A 148 -25.52 23.17 8.31
CA ALA A 148 -26.48 23.88 9.13
C ALA A 148 -26.93 25.07 8.28
N GLN A 149 -28.23 25.12 7.99
CA GLN A 149 -28.88 26.15 7.20
C GLN A 149 -28.32 27.53 7.56
N ALA A 150 -27.42 28.04 6.73
CA ALA A 150 -27.28 29.47 6.58
C ALA A 150 -28.65 29.95 6.03
N PRO A 151 -29.25 30.99 6.60
CA PRO A 151 -30.55 31.47 6.13
C PRO A 151 -30.43 31.86 4.66
N THR A 152 -31.10 31.10 3.80
CA THR A 152 -31.09 31.28 2.35
C THR A 152 -31.95 32.49 1.99
N THR A 153 -31.31 33.49 1.40
CA THR A 153 -31.97 34.46 0.52
C THR A 153 -32.61 33.69 -0.64
N PRO A 154 -33.90 33.90 -0.98
CA PRO A 154 -34.55 33.13 -2.04
C PRO A 154 -33.98 33.51 -3.40
N GLY A 155 -33.33 32.56 -4.10
CA GLY A 155 -32.89 32.75 -5.49
C GLY A 155 -31.64 32.00 -5.98
N GLN A 156 -30.87 31.31 -5.11
CA GLN A 156 -29.67 30.59 -5.53
C GLN A 156 -29.86 29.05 -5.48
N THR A 157 -29.70 28.39 -6.62
CA THR A 157 -29.65 26.92 -6.72
C THR A 157 -28.41 26.39 -6.00
N PRO A 158 -28.50 25.34 -5.17
CA PRO A 158 -27.34 24.77 -4.48
C PRO A 158 -26.31 24.24 -5.50
N SER A 159 -25.04 24.63 -5.35
CA SER A 159 -23.96 24.19 -6.23
C SER A 159 -23.47 22.80 -5.83
N THR A 160 -23.74 21.80 -6.67
CA THR A 160 -23.31 20.41 -6.46
C THR A 160 -21.79 20.28 -6.65
N PHE A 161 -21.08 19.77 -5.64
CA PHE A 161 -19.62 19.57 -5.69
C PHE A 161 -19.19 18.30 -6.45
N CYS A 162 -19.96 17.21 -6.32
CA CYS A 162 -19.74 15.94 -7.01
C CYS A 162 -21.11 15.43 -7.46
N HIS A 163 -21.27 15.13 -8.74
CA HIS A 163 -22.49 14.54 -9.27
C HIS A 163 -22.45 13.02 -9.10
N GLY A 164 -23.62 12.40 -8.94
CA GLY A 164 -23.76 10.96 -9.12
C GLY A 164 -23.84 10.65 -10.61
N PHE A 165 -23.05 9.70 -11.10
CA PHE A 165 -23.04 9.31 -12.52
C PHE A 165 -23.52 7.87 -12.71
N ASP A 166 -24.15 7.59 -13.84
CA ASP A 166 -24.69 6.28 -14.20
C ASP A 166 -24.02 5.77 -15.48
N LEU A 167 -23.35 4.62 -15.40
CA LEU A 167 -22.61 4.01 -16.52
C LEU A 167 -23.53 3.40 -17.58
N THR A 168 -24.80 3.11 -17.22
CA THR A 168 -25.79 2.65 -18.20
C THR A 168 -26.27 3.79 -19.09
N LYS A 169 -26.09 5.04 -18.66
CA LYS A 169 -26.46 6.24 -19.39
C LYS A 169 -25.24 6.90 -20.04
N ARG A 170 -25.50 7.85 -20.93
CA ARG A 170 -24.47 8.69 -21.57
C ARG A 170 -24.72 10.15 -21.26
N LEU A 171 -23.63 10.92 -21.18
CA LEU A 171 -23.69 12.34 -20.89
C LEU A 171 -24.41 13.09 -22.02
N GLU A 172 -25.57 13.67 -21.69
CA GLU A 172 -26.35 14.46 -22.64
C GLU A 172 -25.68 15.80 -22.94
N ASN A 173 -25.88 16.31 -24.16
CA ASN A 173 -25.33 17.61 -24.57
C ASN A 173 -25.87 18.78 -23.72
N SER A 174 -27.08 18.65 -23.18
CA SER A 174 -27.72 19.61 -22.27
C SER A 174 -26.97 19.76 -20.94
N ALA A 175 -26.35 18.67 -20.45
CA ALA A 175 -25.61 18.64 -19.20
C ALA A 175 -24.17 19.16 -19.34
N ILE A 176 -23.67 19.32 -20.57
CA ILE A 176 -22.27 19.70 -20.83
C ILE A 176 -22.16 21.21 -20.86
N LYS A 177 -21.52 21.75 -19.82
CA LYS A 177 -21.20 23.18 -19.71
C LYS A 177 -19.76 23.48 -20.13
N GLY A 178 -18.89 22.48 -20.06
CA GLY A 178 -17.46 22.59 -20.36
C GLY A 178 -17.10 22.29 -21.82
N GLN A 179 -15.79 22.31 -22.11
CA GLN A 179 -15.26 21.97 -23.43
C GLN A 179 -14.29 20.79 -23.34
N LEU A 180 -14.40 19.88 -24.33
CA LEU A 180 -13.45 18.78 -24.51
C LEU A 180 -12.45 19.16 -25.60
N HIS A 181 -11.18 18.94 -25.32
CA HIS A 181 -10.07 19.20 -26.23
C HIS A 181 -9.28 17.91 -26.41
N THR A 182 -9.29 17.35 -27.61
CA THR A 182 -8.64 16.07 -27.89
C THR A 182 -7.36 16.26 -28.69
N THR A 183 -6.30 15.56 -28.29
CA THR A 183 -5.08 15.40 -29.08
C THR A 183 -4.97 13.94 -29.49
N PRO A 184 -5.48 13.57 -30.68
CA PRO A 184 -5.46 12.20 -31.15
C PRO A 184 -4.02 11.76 -31.44
N VAL A 185 -3.75 10.48 -31.22
CA VAL A 185 -2.46 9.86 -31.56
C VAL A 185 -2.60 9.15 -32.90
N GLU A 186 -1.56 9.21 -33.74
CA GLU A 186 -1.53 8.64 -35.11
C GLU A 186 -1.52 7.09 -35.14
N GLY A 187 -1.80 6.45 -34.00
CA GLY A 187 -1.82 5.01 -33.82
C GLY A 187 -0.42 4.38 -33.71
N PRO A 188 -0.36 3.05 -33.49
CA PRO A 188 0.90 2.33 -33.26
C PRO A 188 1.78 2.19 -34.53
N MET A 189 1.20 2.37 -35.72
CA MET A 189 1.91 2.29 -37.01
C MET A 189 2.53 3.62 -37.46
N ALA A 190 2.37 4.68 -36.66
CA ALA A 190 2.96 5.98 -36.95
C ALA A 190 4.50 5.94 -36.87
N SER A 191 5.15 6.87 -37.58
CA SER A 191 6.62 6.97 -37.58
C SER A 191 7.18 7.04 -36.15
N PRO A 192 8.22 6.28 -35.80
CA PRO A 192 8.81 6.25 -34.46
C PRO A 192 9.50 7.56 -34.08
N THR A 193 9.60 8.53 -35.00
CA THR A 193 10.25 9.83 -34.75
C THR A 193 9.32 10.86 -34.11
N ASN A 194 8.00 10.65 -34.11
CA ASN A 194 7.04 11.64 -33.62
C ASN A 194 6.25 11.08 -32.43
N THR A 195 6.47 11.62 -31.24
CA THR A 195 5.68 11.30 -30.04
C THR A 195 4.64 12.39 -29.79
N PRO A 196 3.42 12.04 -29.35
CA PRO A 196 2.33 13.02 -29.19
C PRO A 196 2.54 13.94 -27.98
N PHE A 197 3.47 13.61 -27.09
CA PHE A 197 3.61 14.24 -25.77
C PHE A 197 4.00 15.71 -25.82
N HIS A 198 4.99 16.07 -26.64
CA HIS A 198 5.46 17.45 -26.72
C HIS A 198 4.37 18.38 -27.29
N LYS A 199 3.73 17.94 -28.38
CA LYS A 199 2.61 18.67 -29.00
C LYS A 199 1.45 18.84 -28.01
N PHE A 200 1.10 17.78 -27.29
CA PHE A 200 0.04 17.82 -26.28
C PHE A 200 0.32 18.83 -25.17
N ILE A 201 1.52 18.81 -24.56
CA ILE A 201 1.88 19.78 -23.52
C ILE A 201 1.86 21.21 -24.06
N ALA A 202 2.33 21.44 -25.28
CA ALA A 202 2.29 22.76 -25.92
C ALA A 202 0.85 23.26 -26.13
N ASP A 203 -0.04 22.41 -26.63
CA ASP A 203 -1.46 22.73 -26.83
C ASP A 203 -2.16 23.05 -25.51
N VAL A 204 -1.98 22.21 -24.48
CA VAL A 204 -2.56 22.42 -23.15
C VAL A 204 -2.06 23.74 -22.56
N THR A 205 -0.75 24.01 -22.66
CA THR A 205 -0.14 25.25 -22.17
C THR A 205 -0.71 26.48 -22.88
N SER A 206 -0.88 26.41 -24.21
CA SER A 206 -1.48 27.49 -25.00
C SER A 206 -2.92 27.77 -24.55
N LYS A 207 -3.73 26.72 -24.37
CA LYS A 207 -5.13 26.86 -23.93
C LYS A 207 -5.28 27.42 -22.52
N ILE A 208 -4.40 27.03 -21.59
CA ILE A 208 -4.40 27.60 -20.23
C ILE A 208 -4.07 29.10 -20.29
N LYS A 209 -3.05 29.50 -21.05
CA LYS A 209 -2.66 30.91 -21.19
C LYS A 209 -3.76 31.78 -21.82
N ASN A 210 -4.53 31.21 -22.74
CA ASN A 210 -5.62 31.89 -23.42
C ASN A 210 -6.94 31.88 -22.64
N SER A 211 -6.99 31.21 -21.48
CA SER A 211 -8.18 31.12 -20.64
C SER A 211 -8.12 32.10 -19.47
N PRO A 212 -9.28 32.58 -18.96
CA PRO A 212 -9.32 33.37 -17.74
C PRO A 212 -8.75 32.58 -16.53
N PRO A 213 -8.09 33.24 -15.56
CA PRO A 213 -7.51 32.58 -14.39
C PRO A 213 -8.50 31.82 -13.48
N SER A 214 -9.81 32.03 -13.67
CA SER A 214 -10.89 31.31 -12.99
C SER A 214 -11.27 29.99 -13.67
N THR A 215 -10.69 29.67 -14.83
CA THR A 215 -11.01 28.47 -15.59
C THR A 215 -10.23 27.28 -15.02
N VAL A 216 -10.92 26.16 -14.79
CA VAL A 216 -10.27 24.91 -14.36
C VAL A 216 -10.03 24.02 -15.57
N HIS A 217 -8.82 23.46 -15.62
CA HIS A 217 -8.33 22.57 -16.67
C HIS A 217 -8.06 21.19 -16.08
N ARG A 218 -8.64 20.16 -16.68
CA ARG A 218 -8.48 18.76 -16.28
C ARG A 218 -7.75 18.01 -17.39
N ILE A 219 -6.54 17.56 -17.10
CA ILE A 219 -5.73 16.75 -18.00
C ILE A 219 -6.07 15.29 -17.79
N VAL A 220 -6.35 14.58 -18.87
CA VAL A 220 -6.88 13.22 -18.89
C VAL A 220 -6.05 12.37 -19.83
N VAL A 221 -5.37 11.35 -19.28
CA VAL A 221 -4.48 10.47 -20.04
C VAL A 221 -4.87 9.00 -19.80
N PRO A 222 -5.75 8.44 -20.64
CA PRO A 222 -6.14 7.04 -20.56
C PRO A 222 -5.05 6.11 -21.08
N SER A 223 -4.81 5.03 -20.35
CA SER A 223 -3.93 3.90 -20.72
C SER A 223 -2.59 4.35 -21.31
N LEU A 224 -1.87 5.20 -20.56
CA LEU A 224 -0.56 5.72 -20.94
C LEU A 224 0.38 4.56 -21.31
N LEU A 225 1.05 4.69 -22.46
CA LEU A 225 1.92 3.67 -23.06
C LEU A 225 1.22 2.39 -23.56
N SER A 226 -0.11 2.35 -23.64
CA SER A 226 -0.80 1.21 -24.26
C SER A 226 -0.33 1.02 -25.71
N PRO A 227 0.12 -0.19 -26.10
CA PRO A 227 0.53 -0.50 -27.47
C PRO A 227 -0.60 -0.34 -28.50
N THR A 228 -1.85 -0.25 -28.07
CA THR A 228 -3.00 0.02 -28.96
C THR A 228 -3.09 1.48 -29.39
N LEU A 229 -2.54 2.40 -28.60
CA LEU A 229 -2.64 3.85 -28.81
C LEU A 229 -1.29 4.48 -29.15
N TYR A 230 -0.22 4.02 -28.50
CA TYR A 230 1.10 4.62 -28.57
C TYR A 230 2.05 3.76 -29.40
N ASN A 231 2.92 4.41 -30.18
CA ASN A 231 4.02 3.75 -30.86
C ASN A 231 5.14 3.33 -29.87
N SER A 232 6.05 2.47 -30.31
CA SER A 232 7.16 1.98 -29.47
C SER A 232 8.11 3.08 -28.99
N ALA A 233 8.20 4.19 -29.73
CA ALA A 233 9.01 5.34 -29.35
C ALA A 233 8.48 6.06 -28.10
N ALA A 234 7.15 6.10 -27.91
CA ALA A 234 6.54 6.68 -26.71
C ALA A 234 6.97 5.98 -25.41
N SER A 235 7.24 4.67 -25.47
CA SER A 235 7.72 3.87 -24.32
C SER A 235 9.20 4.08 -23.99
N GLN A 236 9.94 4.85 -24.80
CA GLN A 236 11.31 5.21 -24.45
C GLN A 236 11.32 6.09 -23.20
N PRO A 237 12.15 5.77 -22.17
CA PRO A 237 12.18 6.56 -20.93
C PRO A 237 12.41 8.06 -21.16
N LYS A 238 13.21 8.41 -22.17
CA LYS A 238 13.48 9.80 -22.55
C LYS A 238 12.20 10.56 -22.92
N GLU A 239 11.24 9.91 -23.58
CA GLU A 239 10.02 10.55 -24.07
C GLU A 239 8.97 10.64 -22.96
N VAL A 240 8.62 9.51 -22.35
CA VAL A 240 7.58 9.47 -21.31
C VAL A 240 7.99 10.17 -20.02
N LEU A 241 9.26 10.10 -19.59
CA LEU A 241 9.67 10.79 -18.36
C LEU A 241 9.78 12.30 -18.57
N LYS A 242 10.19 12.76 -19.77
CA LYS A 242 10.12 14.19 -20.12
C LYS A 242 8.69 14.69 -20.14
N PHE A 243 7.78 13.88 -20.69
CA PHE A 243 6.35 14.19 -20.69
C PHE A 243 5.81 14.37 -19.27
N LEU A 244 6.01 13.39 -18.37
CA LEU A 244 5.53 13.48 -17.00
C LEU A 244 6.20 14.61 -16.21
N HIS A 245 7.50 14.84 -16.45
CA HIS A 245 8.20 15.98 -15.87
C HIS A 245 7.61 17.32 -16.34
N ALA A 246 7.32 17.47 -17.63
CA ALA A 246 6.68 18.66 -18.18
C ALA A 246 5.25 18.83 -17.67
N LEU A 247 4.50 17.74 -17.52
CA LEU A 247 3.16 17.73 -16.91
C LEU A 247 3.22 18.20 -15.45
N ARG A 248 4.17 17.69 -14.66
CA ARG A 248 4.41 18.13 -13.28
C ARG A 248 4.77 19.61 -13.22
N ALA A 249 5.66 20.08 -14.10
CA ALA A 249 6.01 21.49 -14.19
C ALA A 249 4.79 22.38 -14.49
N LEU A 250 3.94 21.97 -15.42
CA LEU A 250 2.70 22.67 -15.78
C LEU A 250 1.73 22.73 -14.58
N LEU A 251 1.54 21.62 -13.87
CA LEU A 251 0.70 21.56 -12.67
C LEU A 251 1.20 22.49 -11.56
N ARG A 252 2.52 22.62 -11.39
CA ARG A 252 3.12 23.54 -10.40
C ARG A 252 3.05 24.99 -10.85
N GLN A 253 3.18 25.26 -12.14
CA GLN A 253 3.08 26.61 -12.70
C GLN A 253 1.66 27.18 -12.59
N TYR A 254 0.64 26.34 -12.82
CA TYR A 254 -0.78 26.72 -12.80
C TYR A 254 -1.54 26.00 -11.66
N SER A 255 -0.98 26.11 -10.45
CA SER A 255 -1.41 25.35 -9.27
C SER A 255 -2.83 25.63 -8.78
N THR A 256 -3.49 26.69 -9.27
CA THR A 256 -4.88 27.03 -8.93
C THR A 256 -5.88 26.61 -10.00
N GLN A 257 -5.42 26.18 -11.17
CA GLN A 257 -6.27 25.98 -12.35
C GLN A 257 -6.20 24.55 -12.89
N VAL A 258 -5.10 23.81 -12.70
CA VAL A 258 -4.88 22.55 -13.43
C VAL A 258 -4.82 21.34 -12.50
N THR A 259 -5.41 20.23 -12.93
CA THR A 259 -5.27 18.90 -12.30
C THR A 259 -5.12 17.82 -13.36
N ALA A 260 -4.42 16.74 -13.04
CA ALA A 260 -4.18 15.64 -13.99
C ALA A 260 -4.57 14.27 -13.44
N PHE A 261 -5.19 13.46 -14.29
CA PHE A 261 -5.53 12.07 -14.01
C PHE A 261 -4.98 11.18 -15.13
N VAL A 262 -4.07 10.28 -14.77
CA VAL A 262 -3.34 9.41 -15.69
C VAL A 262 -3.58 7.96 -15.28
N THR A 263 -3.80 7.07 -16.24
CA THR A 263 -3.91 5.62 -16.01
C THR A 263 -2.82 4.86 -16.74
N ILE A 264 -2.30 3.76 -16.18
CA ILE A 264 -1.29 2.91 -16.81
C ILE A 264 -1.55 1.42 -16.55
N PRO A 265 -1.49 0.54 -17.58
CA PRO A 265 -1.57 -0.90 -17.39
C PRO A 265 -0.23 -1.46 -16.87
N VAL A 266 -0.16 -1.81 -15.59
CA VAL A 266 1.06 -2.34 -14.97
C VAL A 266 1.34 -3.80 -15.35
N THR A 267 0.40 -4.49 -16.00
CA THR A 267 0.65 -5.78 -16.65
C THR A 267 1.71 -5.67 -17.77
N LEU A 268 1.72 -4.54 -18.48
CA LEU A 268 2.70 -4.27 -19.55
C LEU A 268 3.92 -3.51 -19.03
N PHE A 269 3.74 -2.69 -18.00
CA PHE A 269 4.80 -1.90 -17.37
C PHE A 269 4.87 -2.19 -15.87
N PRO A 270 5.45 -3.33 -15.46
CA PRO A 270 5.47 -3.74 -14.06
C PRO A 270 6.15 -2.72 -13.17
N ARG A 271 5.62 -2.54 -11.96
CA ARG A 271 6.17 -1.65 -10.93
C ARG A 271 7.60 -2.00 -10.50
N SER A 272 8.03 -3.24 -10.73
CA SER A 272 9.41 -3.69 -10.51
C SER A 272 10.41 -3.06 -11.50
N THR A 273 9.94 -2.47 -12.60
CA THR A 273 10.79 -1.79 -13.57
C THR A 273 11.16 -0.38 -13.09
N GLY A 274 12.38 0.04 -13.39
CA GLY A 274 12.82 1.40 -13.08
C GLY A 274 11.97 2.47 -13.76
N LEU A 275 11.44 2.19 -14.96
CA LEU A 275 10.60 3.13 -15.70
C LEU A 275 9.32 3.47 -14.92
N THR A 276 8.54 2.47 -14.52
CA THR A 276 7.31 2.67 -13.75
C THR A 276 7.61 3.38 -12.43
N ARG A 277 8.70 2.99 -11.74
CA ARG A 277 9.11 3.66 -10.50
C ARG A 277 9.41 5.15 -10.68
N TRP A 278 10.03 5.53 -11.79
CA TRP A 278 10.24 6.95 -12.12
C TRP A 278 8.92 7.67 -12.43
N MET A 279 7.96 7.00 -13.08
CA MET A 279 6.62 7.56 -13.33
C MET A 279 5.87 7.81 -12.03
N GLU A 280 5.94 6.88 -11.07
CA GLU A 280 5.37 7.04 -9.72
C GLU A 280 5.97 8.25 -9.01
N LEU A 281 7.31 8.41 -9.04
CA LEU A 281 8.01 9.52 -8.38
C LEU A 281 7.70 10.90 -8.98
N LEU A 282 7.35 10.97 -10.26
CA LEU A 282 6.95 12.20 -10.93
C LEU A 282 5.48 12.56 -10.67
N SER A 283 4.69 11.63 -10.14
CA SER A 283 3.27 11.78 -9.85
C SER A 283 3.03 12.16 -8.37
N ASP A 284 2.01 12.95 -8.09
CA ASP A 284 1.72 13.38 -6.71
C ASP A 284 0.98 12.31 -5.89
N GLY A 285 0.04 11.64 -6.53
CA GLY A 285 -0.67 10.47 -6.01
C GLY A 285 -0.46 9.25 -6.90
N VAL A 286 -0.40 8.06 -6.28
CA VAL A 286 -0.30 6.77 -6.96
C VAL A 286 -1.26 5.79 -6.29
N LEU A 287 -2.21 5.28 -7.06
CA LEU A 287 -3.15 4.25 -6.65
C LEU A 287 -3.00 3.02 -7.55
N GLU A 288 -3.14 1.82 -6.99
CA GLU A 288 -3.07 0.55 -7.72
C GLU A 288 -4.39 -0.21 -7.57
N LEU A 289 -5.03 -0.50 -8.70
CA LEU A 289 -6.21 -1.35 -8.82
C LEU A 289 -5.76 -2.78 -9.17
N ILE A 290 -6.18 -3.73 -8.34
CA ILE A 290 -5.91 -5.16 -8.47
C ILE A 290 -7.26 -5.88 -8.59
N PRO A 291 -7.78 -6.07 -9.81
CA PRO A 291 -8.98 -6.85 -10.07
C PRO A 291 -8.86 -8.27 -9.50
N LEU A 292 -9.93 -8.77 -8.89
CA LEU A 292 -10.00 -10.19 -8.54
C LEU A 292 -10.32 -10.97 -9.82
N GLN A 293 -9.49 -11.96 -10.14
CA GLN A 293 -9.81 -12.90 -11.21
C GLN A 293 -11.09 -13.64 -10.83
N HIS A 294 -12.02 -13.77 -11.78
CA HIS A 294 -13.28 -14.49 -11.58
C HIS A 294 -12.96 -15.83 -10.91
N GLN A 295 -13.42 -16.02 -9.67
CA GLN A 295 -13.45 -17.34 -9.07
C GLN A 295 -14.21 -18.25 -10.05
N ALA A 296 -13.65 -19.43 -10.35
CA ALA A 296 -14.38 -20.51 -11.03
C ALA A 296 -15.79 -20.62 -10.40
N PRO A 297 -16.83 -21.02 -11.15
CA PRO A 297 -18.23 -20.89 -10.74
C PRO A 297 -18.53 -21.77 -9.51
N VAL A 298 -18.19 -21.29 -8.32
CA VAL A 298 -18.70 -21.77 -7.05
C VAL A 298 -20.11 -21.18 -6.96
N VAL A 299 -21.09 -22.07 -7.08
CA VAL A 299 -22.53 -21.92 -6.85
C VAL A 299 -22.95 -20.48 -6.52
N ARG A 300 -23.59 -19.83 -7.50
CA ARG A 300 -24.28 -18.55 -7.30
C ARG A 300 -25.46 -18.77 -6.33
N GLU A 301 -25.22 -18.57 -5.04
CA GLU A 301 -26.30 -18.38 -4.07
C GLU A 301 -27.04 -17.08 -4.44
N PRO A 302 -28.35 -17.12 -4.76
CA PRO A 302 -29.11 -15.93 -5.10
C PRO A 302 -29.33 -15.09 -3.82
N GLY A 303 -28.67 -13.94 -3.73
CA GLY A 303 -28.88 -12.99 -2.64
C GLY A 303 -27.65 -12.24 -2.12
N ASN A 304 -26.44 -12.60 -2.54
CA ASN A 304 -25.20 -11.99 -2.06
C ASN A 304 -24.56 -11.06 -3.11
N GLU A 305 -25.13 -9.87 -3.31
CA GLU A 305 -24.64 -8.85 -4.26
C GLU A 305 -23.39 -8.09 -3.77
N ASP A 306 -22.85 -8.39 -2.58
CA ASP A 306 -21.80 -7.62 -1.90
C ASP A 306 -20.36 -8.10 -2.14
N LYS A 307 -20.10 -8.86 -3.21
CA LYS A 307 -18.73 -9.29 -3.54
C LYS A 307 -17.95 -8.14 -4.19
N GLY A 308 -16.85 -7.73 -3.56
CA GLY A 308 -15.88 -6.78 -4.14
C GLY A 308 -15.30 -7.28 -5.46
N GLN A 309 -15.10 -6.39 -6.43
CA GLN A 309 -14.60 -6.71 -7.77
C GLN A 309 -13.07 -6.70 -7.84
N GLY A 310 -12.40 -6.07 -6.88
CA GLY A 310 -10.95 -5.97 -6.81
C GLY A 310 -10.47 -5.34 -5.51
N LEU A 311 -9.15 -5.22 -5.37
CA LEU A 311 -8.47 -4.52 -4.30
C LEU A 311 -7.92 -3.19 -4.83
N LEU A 312 -8.01 -2.13 -4.03
CA LEU A 312 -7.40 -0.83 -4.26
C LEU A 312 -6.30 -0.64 -3.22
N ARG A 313 -5.10 -0.27 -3.68
CA ARG A 313 -3.95 0.08 -2.84
C ARG A 313 -3.54 1.52 -3.09
N ALA A 314 -3.38 2.30 -2.03
CA ALA A 314 -2.78 3.62 -2.12
C ALA A 314 -1.28 3.54 -1.84
N HIS A 315 -0.44 3.89 -2.83
CA HIS A 315 1.03 3.94 -2.69
C HIS A 315 1.53 5.34 -2.36
N SER A 316 0.88 6.35 -2.93
CA SER A 316 1.10 7.77 -2.63
C SER A 316 -0.23 8.51 -2.72
N LEU A 317 -0.38 9.53 -1.90
CA LEU A 317 -1.51 10.45 -1.87
C LEU A 317 -1.00 11.89 -2.09
N PRO A 318 -1.66 12.68 -2.95
CA PRO A 318 -1.27 14.05 -3.22
C PRO A 318 -1.14 14.87 -1.94
N VAL A 319 -0.18 15.81 -1.92
CA VAL A 319 0.11 16.75 -0.82
C VAL A 319 0.67 16.09 0.45
N PHE A 320 0.06 15.00 0.91
CA PHE A 320 0.44 14.29 2.13
C PHE A 320 1.87 13.76 2.07
N HIS A 321 2.22 13.07 0.98
CA HIS A 321 3.56 12.49 0.80
C HIS A 321 4.63 13.54 0.56
N GLU A 322 4.28 14.62 -0.14
CA GLU A 322 5.20 15.74 -0.38
C GLU A 322 5.58 16.46 0.90
N LYS A 323 4.65 16.54 1.87
CA LYS A 323 4.90 17.13 3.20
C LYS A 323 5.64 16.18 4.16
N GLY A 324 6.12 15.02 3.67
CA GLY A 324 6.82 14.03 4.49
C GLY A 324 5.88 13.09 5.28
N GLY A 325 4.60 12.99 4.91
CA GLY A 325 3.59 12.13 5.54
C GLY A 325 3.89 10.62 5.54
N GLY A 326 5.04 10.19 5.00
CA GLY A 326 5.48 8.79 4.99
C GLY A 326 6.16 8.28 6.27
N LEU A 327 6.33 9.12 7.31
CA LEU A 327 7.11 8.78 8.50
C LEU A 327 6.37 8.01 9.61
N GLU A 328 5.07 7.75 9.49
CA GLU A 328 4.34 6.93 10.46
C GLU A 328 3.44 5.87 9.79
N GLY A 329 3.60 4.63 10.25
CA GLY A 329 2.93 3.43 9.74
C GLY A 329 1.42 3.32 9.99
N THR A 330 0.68 4.43 9.98
CA THR A 330 -0.78 4.53 10.13
C THR A 330 -1.52 4.49 8.79
N TRP A 331 -0.93 4.97 7.69
CA TRP A 331 -1.57 4.99 6.36
C TRP A 331 -1.13 3.83 5.45
N ASN A 332 -0.04 3.15 5.81
CA ASN A 332 0.46 1.98 5.08
C ASN A 332 -0.35 0.73 5.45
N ARG A 333 -1.14 0.23 4.48
CA ARG A 333 -1.69 -1.15 4.34
C ARG A 333 -3.17 -1.39 4.63
N GLU A 334 -4.08 -0.50 4.26
CA GLU A 334 -5.46 -0.94 4.04
C GLU A 334 -5.61 -1.34 2.57
N ASN A 335 -5.67 -2.65 2.29
CA ASN A 335 -6.16 -3.12 0.98
C ASN A 335 -7.66 -2.86 0.99
N LEU A 336 -8.08 -1.72 0.44
CA LEU A 336 -9.49 -1.42 0.25
C LEU A 336 -10.02 -2.38 -0.81
N SER A 337 -11.30 -2.76 -0.74
CA SER A 337 -11.94 -3.42 -1.88
C SER A 337 -12.67 -2.37 -2.70
N PHE A 338 -12.70 -2.54 -4.02
CA PHE A 338 -13.49 -1.69 -4.89
C PHE A 338 -14.60 -2.50 -5.56
N LYS A 339 -15.76 -1.86 -5.71
CA LYS A 339 -16.90 -2.35 -6.47
C LYS A 339 -17.40 -1.24 -7.36
N LEU A 340 -17.59 -1.57 -8.63
CA LEU A 340 -18.16 -0.67 -9.62
C LEU A 340 -19.59 -1.14 -9.92
N SER A 341 -20.57 -0.36 -9.45
CA SER A 341 -21.98 -0.57 -9.73
C SER A 341 -22.37 0.16 -11.01
N SER A 342 -23.22 -0.47 -11.82
CA SER A 342 -23.72 0.12 -13.05
C SER A 342 -24.78 1.20 -12.82
N SER A 343 -25.55 1.10 -11.73
CA SER A 343 -26.77 1.91 -11.50
C SER A 343 -26.70 2.88 -10.31
N SER A 344 -25.75 2.70 -9.41
CA SER A 344 -25.47 3.65 -8.33
C SER A 344 -24.19 4.38 -8.67
N GLY A 345 -24.25 5.71 -8.82
CA GLY A 345 -23.08 6.57 -9.05
C GLY A 345 -22.07 6.61 -7.90
N ASN A 346 -22.22 5.71 -6.94
CA ASN A 346 -21.21 5.33 -5.97
C ASN A 346 -20.50 4.10 -6.52
N SER A 347 -19.29 4.26 -7.06
CA SER A 347 -18.31 3.19 -6.93
C SER A 347 -18.00 3.07 -5.45
N GLU A 348 -18.68 2.17 -4.76
CA GLU A 348 -18.42 1.91 -3.35
C GLU A 348 -17.04 1.25 -3.25
N LEU A 349 -16.08 2.03 -2.74
CA LEU A 349 -14.89 1.48 -2.12
C LEU A 349 -15.35 0.91 -0.78
N SER A 350 -15.88 -0.31 -0.80
CA SER A 350 -16.32 -0.99 0.40
C SER A 350 -15.09 -1.45 1.19
N THR A 351 -15.05 -1.07 2.47
CA THR A 351 -14.13 -1.64 3.47
C THR A 351 -14.60 -3.04 3.86
N SER A 352 -14.73 -3.94 2.89
CA SER A 352 -14.89 -5.36 3.20
C SER A 352 -13.50 -5.90 3.52
N LEU A 353 -13.19 -6.04 4.81
CA LEU A 353 -12.08 -6.86 5.30
C LEU A 353 -12.36 -8.32 4.91
N LEU A 354 -12.09 -8.70 3.66
CA LEU A 354 -12.01 -10.10 3.25
C LEU A 354 -10.62 -10.62 3.58
N PHE A 355 -10.37 -10.82 4.88
CA PHE A 355 -9.22 -11.56 5.37
C PHE A 355 -9.48 -13.06 5.21
N PHE A 356 -9.06 -13.62 4.09
CA PHE A 356 -8.62 -15.02 4.04
C PHE A 356 -7.14 -15.03 3.71
N LEU A 357 -6.33 -14.52 4.63
CA LEU A 357 -4.89 -14.71 4.60
C LEU A 357 -4.60 -15.93 5.49
N LEU A 358 -4.78 -17.13 4.95
CA LEU A 358 -4.34 -18.34 5.63
C LEU A 358 -2.80 -18.31 5.68
N ILE A 359 -2.25 -18.07 6.86
CA ILE A 359 -0.80 -17.92 7.11
C ILE A 359 -0.18 -19.32 7.18
N ASN A 360 0.80 -19.62 6.31
CA ASN A 360 1.54 -20.89 6.31
C ASN A 360 2.73 -20.83 7.29
N ILE A 361 2.80 -21.75 8.24
CA ILE A 361 3.90 -21.90 9.20
C ILE A 361 4.68 -23.18 8.88
N ASN A 362 6.00 -23.11 8.67
CA ASN A 362 6.83 -24.30 8.37
C ASN A 362 7.39 -24.92 9.65
N ASN A 363 7.23 -26.25 9.79
CA ASN A 363 7.81 -27.00 10.91
C ASN A 363 9.24 -27.47 10.60
N LEU A 364 10.25 -26.83 11.18
CA LEU A 364 11.67 -27.24 11.08
C LEU A 364 12.10 -27.89 12.41
N LYS A 365 11.68 -29.13 12.66
CA LYS A 365 12.14 -30.08 13.70
C LYS A 365 12.34 -29.59 15.16
N ARG A 366 12.09 -28.33 15.49
CA ARG A 366 12.14 -27.69 16.82
C ARG A 366 11.75 -26.19 16.80
N TYR A 367 11.70 -25.56 15.62
CA TYR A 367 11.34 -24.15 15.46
C TYR A 367 10.31 -23.97 14.34
N HIS A 368 9.32 -23.09 14.57
CA HIS A 368 8.27 -22.77 13.60
C HIS A 368 8.69 -21.54 12.79
N GLY A 369 9.28 -21.78 11.61
CA GLY A 369 9.76 -20.72 10.73
C GLY A 369 8.67 -20.26 9.76
N PHE A 370 8.49 -18.95 9.59
CA PHE A 370 7.56 -18.38 8.62
C PHE A 370 8.26 -18.06 7.30
N PHE A 371 7.83 -18.60 6.16
CA PHE A 371 8.45 -18.26 4.87
C PHE A 371 7.43 -17.96 3.75
N ARG A 372 6.73 -16.80 3.81
CA ARG A 372 6.21 -16.04 2.63
C ARG A 372 5.41 -14.77 3.00
N PRO A 373 5.23 -13.80 2.07
CA PRO A 373 5.88 -12.49 2.02
C PRO A 373 5.59 -11.51 3.20
N SER A 374 6.28 -10.36 3.18
CA SER A 374 6.20 -9.18 4.09
C SER A 374 4.81 -8.74 4.64
N PRO A 375 3.66 -8.90 3.95
CA PRO A 375 2.36 -8.48 4.49
C PRO A 375 1.91 -9.26 5.74
N SER A 376 2.16 -10.57 5.78
CA SER A 376 1.67 -11.46 6.85
C SER A 376 2.33 -11.15 8.19
N ALA A 377 3.64 -10.83 8.16
CA ALA A 377 4.43 -10.39 9.30
C ALA A 377 3.80 -9.18 10.03
N ALA A 378 3.33 -8.20 9.26
CA ALA A 378 2.72 -7.01 9.81
C ALA A 378 1.27 -7.20 10.20
N PHE A 379 0.56 -8.10 9.53
CA PHE A 379 -0.77 -8.51 9.93
C PHE A 379 -0.74 -9.18 11.32
N LEU A 380 0.15 -10.15 11.54
CA LEU A 380 0.33 -10.80 12.85
C LEU A 380 0.59 -9.77 13.96
N ARG A 381 1.44 -8.78 13.68
CA ARG A 381 1.78 -7.73 14.64
C ARG A 381 0.62 -6.79 14.95
N ARG A 382 -0.16 -6.41 13.95
CA ARG A 382 -1.22 -5.38 14.10
C ARG A 382 -2.56 -5.96 14.55
N ASN A 383 -2.88 -7.16 14.10
CA ASN A 383 -4.19 -7.78 14.28
C ASN A 383 -4.15 -8.86 15.37
N GLU A 384 -3.03 -9.56 15.53
CA GLU A 384 -2.91 -10.69 16.46
C GLU A 384 -2.01 -10.42 17.66
N ASN A 385 -1.42 -9.22 17.77
CA ASN A 385 -0.43 -8.83 18.78
C ASN A 385 0.81 -9.74 18.84
N ILE A 386 1.09 -10.47 17.74
CA ILE A 386 2.20 -11.42 17.64
C ILE A 386 3.34 -10.80 16.84
N ASN A 387 4.50 -10.68 17.47
CA ASN A 387 5.68 -10.09 16.87
C ASN A 387 6.57 -11.12 16.18
N GLY A 388 6.70 -12.30 16.79
CA GLY A 388 7.75 -13.25 16.48
C GLY A 388 9.17 -12.67 16.65
N THR A 389 10.16 -13.48 16.30
CA THR A 389 11.57 -13.09 16.27
C THR A 389 12.02 -12.96 14.82
N LEU A 390 12.41 -11.77 14.40
CA LEU A 390 12.93 -11.54 13.05
C LEU A 390 14.28 -12.26 12.90
N ALA A 391 14.35 -13.18 11.93
CA ALA A 391 15.51 -14.01 11.66
C ALA A 391 16.16 -13.61 10.32
N GLY A 392 17.49 -13.59 10.30
CA GLY A 392 18.29 -13.28 9.12
C GLY A 392 18.85 -11.86 9.08
N THR A 393 19.83 -11.66 8.21
CA THR A 393 20.40 -10.35 7.87
C THR A 393 20.27 -10.16 6.37
N ALA A 394 20.05 -8.92 5.92
CA ALA A 394 20.13 -8.65 4.50
C ALA A 394 21.57 -8.96 4.03
N PRO A 395 21.79 -9.80 2.99
CA PRO A 395 23.13 -10.16 2.52
C PRO A 395 24.00 -8.95 2.14
N GLN A 396 23.36 -7.82 1.84
CA GLN A 396 24.00 -6.56 1.47
C GLN A 396 24.37 -5.68 2.68
N GLN A 397 23.86 -5.97 3.88
CA GLN A 397 24.11 -5.24 5.12
C GLN A 397 24.26 -6.23 6.30
N PRO A 398 25.41 -6.90 6.41
CA PRO A 398 25.66 -7.92 7.43
C PRO A 398 25.79 -7.34 8.84
N THR A 399 26.12 -6.05 8.97
CA THR A 399 26.28 -5.36 10.24
C THR A 399 24.95 -4.73 10.65
N GLN A 400 24.33 -5.28 11.70
CA GLN A 400 23.18 -4.72 12.41
C GLN A 400 21.90 -4.56 11.58
N ASN A 401 20.99 -5.54 11.62
CA ASN A 401 19.58 -5.32 11.23
C ASN A 401 18.64 -6.45 11.68
N ILE A 402 18.57 -6.72 12.99
CA ILE A 402 17.49 -7.56 13.57
C ILE A 402 16.11 -7.01 13.16
N PHE A 403 15.99 -5.71 12.89
CA PHE A 403 14.73 -5.07 12.46
C PHE A 403 14.40 -5.22 10.97
N LEU A 404 15.33 -5.68 10.12
CA LEU A 404 15.11 -5.83 8.67
C LEU A 404 15.22 -7.29 8.19
N GLY A 405 15.43 -8.24 9.11
CA GLY A 405 15.51 -9.66 8.80
C GLY A 405 14.13 -10.27 8.59
N LEU A 406 13.84 -10.73 7.38
CA LEU A 406 12.85 -11.79 7.17
C LEU A 406 13.62 -13.06 6.85
N PRO A 407 13.16 -14.25 7.29
CA PRO A 407 11.83 -14.58 7.82
C PRO A 407 11.52 -14.15 9.27
N ILE A 408 10.25 -14.27 9.68
CA ILE A 408 9.87 -14.23 11.10
C ILE A 408 9.86 -15.65 11.64
N GLU A 409 10.43 -15.84 12.82
CA GLU A 409 10.34 -17.06 13.58
C GLU A 409 9.25 -16.91 14.65
N LEU A 410 8.30 -17.85 14.68
CA LEU A 410 7.26 -17.90 15.70
C LEU A 410 7.62 -18.94 16.75
N ARG A 411 7.31 -18.65 18.00
CA ARG A 411 7.41 -19.65 19.06
C ARG A 411 6.26 -20.65 18.96
N PRO A 412 6.43 -21.89 19.45
CA PRO A 412 5.36 -22.89 19.45
C PRO A 412 4.05 -22.38 20.03
N GLU A 413 4.12 -21.62 21.14
CA GLU A 413 2.96 -21.06 21.82
C GLU A 413 2.25 -19.98 20.98
N GLU A 414 2.99 -19.21 20.19
CA GLU A 414 2.42 -18.19 19.28
C GLU A 414 1.77 -18.84 18.06
N ALA A 415 2.41 -19.89 17.53
CA ALA A 415 1.85 -20.67 16.42
C ALA A 415 0.55 -21.37 16.82
N GLU A 416 0.49 -21.96 18.02
CA GLU A 416 -0.72 -22.55 18.59
C GLU A 416 -1.86 -21.54 18.72
N ALA A 417 -1.58 -20.35 19.27
CA ALA A 417 -2.58 -19.30 19.42
C ALA A 417 -3.20 -18.91 18.06
N LEU A 418 -2.39 -18.86 17.00
CA LEU A 418 -2.85 -18.58 15.64
C LEU A 418 -3.68 -19.71 15.04
N LEU A 419 -3.34 -20.97 15.35
CA LEU A 419 -4.09 -22.15 14.94
C LEU A 419 -5.47 -22.17 15.61
N HIS A 420 -5.55 -21.94 16.92
CA HIS A 420 -6.82 -21.89 17.66
C HIS A 420 -7.76 -20.80 17.15
N LYS A 421 -7.22 -19.65 16.74
CA LYS A 421 -8.01 -18.56 16.15
C LYS A 421 -8.40 -18.80 14.69
N ASN A 422 -7.98 -19.91 14.07
CA ASN A 422 -8.15 -20.19 12.63
C ASN A 422 -7.56 -19.10 11.72
N VAL A 423 -6.49 -18.43 12.16
CA VAL A 423 -5.80 -17.36 11.41
C VAL A 423 -4.63 -17.93 10.59
N ALA A 424 -4.04 -19.03 11.03
CA ALA A 424 -2.92 -19.70 10.37
C ALA A 424 -3.16 -21.21 10.26
N TYR A 425 -2.37 -21.88 9.41
CA TYR A 425 -2.26 -23.34 9.34
C TYR A 425 -0.79 -23.75 9.36
N LEU A 426 -0.49 -24.87 9.98
CA LEU A 426 0.86 -25.39 10.15
C LEU A 426 1.15 -26.45 9.09
N VAL A 427 2.25 -26.29 8.34
CA VAL A 427 2.66 -27.18 7.25
C VAL A 427 3.99 -27.85 7.59
N ASP A 428 4.07 -29.16 7.40
CA ASP A 428 5.35 -29.86 7.33
C ASP A 428 5.97 -29.64 5.95
N ASP A 429 6.81 -28.62 5.89
CA ASP A 429 7.45 -28.18 4.65
C ASP A 429 8.40 -29.26 4.09
N VAL A 430 9.06 -30.04 4.95
CA VAL A 430 9.98 -31.11 4.50
C VAL A 430 9.18 -32.24 3.85
N ALA A 431 8.08 -32.66 4.46
CA ALA A 431 7.20 -33.67 3.89
C ALA A 431 6.54 -33.18 2.59
N ALA A 432 6.07 -31.93 2.56
CA ALA A 432 5.46 -31.32 1.37
C ALA A 432 6.46 -31.23 0.21
N HIS A 433 7.68 -30.76 0.45
CA HIS A 433 8.75 -30.72 -0.54
C HIS A 433 9.09 -32.12 -1.06
N HIS A 434 9.24 -33.10 -0.15
CA HIS A 434 9.60 -34.46 -0.53
C HIS A 434 8.53 -35.11 -1.41
N HIS A 435 7.25 -34.92 -1.07
CA HIS A 435 6.12 -35.40 -1.87
C HIS A 435 6.10 -34.77 -3.27
N VAL A 436 6.28 -33.45 -3.37
CA VAL A 436 6.31 -32.76 -4.66
C VAL A 436 7.49 -33.24 -5.52
N LEU A 437 8.64 -33.52 -4.92
CA LEU A 437 9.82 -34.03 -5.62
C LEU A 437 9.67 -35.49 -6.06
N GLN A 438 8.94 -36.31 -5.29
CA GLN A 438 8.68 -37.72 -5.60
C GLN A 438 7.54 -37.92 -6.60
N ASN A 439 6.60 -36.99 -6.68
CA ASN A 439 5.49 -37.06 -7.62
C ASN A 439 5.99 -36.92 -9.06
N HIS A 440 5.56 -37.85 -9.92
CA HIS A 440 5.97 -37.95 -11.34
C HIS A 440 5.29 -36.89 -12.24
N ASN A 441 4.97 -35.71 -11.70
CA ASN A 441 4.48 -34.61 -12.52
C ASN A 441 5.68 -33.99 -13.27
N ALA A 442 5.88 -34.47 -14.50
CA ALA A 442 6.96 -34.02 -15.38
C ALA A 442 6.92 -32.49 -15.60
N GLU A 443 5.74 -31.88 -15.60
CA GLU A 443 5.59 -30.42 -15.76
C GLU A 443 6.04 -29.66 -14.51
N ALA A 444 5.63 -30.08 -13.32
CA ALA A 444 6.07 -29.46 -12.06
C ALA A 444 7.59 -29.57 -11.90
N ARG A 445 8.17 -30.73 -12.24
CA ARG A 445 9.63 -30.93 -12.24
C ARG A 445 10.33 -30.07 -13.28
N LYS A 446 9.74 -29.91 -14.47
CA LYS A 446 10.26 -29.02 -15.53
C LYS A 446 10.24 -27.56 -15.10
N LEU A 447 9.13 -27.08 -14.54
CA LEU A 447 9.00 -25.72 -13.99
C LEU A 447 10.02 -25.46 -12.88
N TYR A 448 10.25 -26.44 -12.00
CA TYR A 448 11.28 -26.36 -10.97
C TYR A 448 12.69 -26.24 -11.57
N LEU A 449 13.04 -27.11 -12.52
CA LEU A 449 14.34 -27.07 -13.21
C LEU A 449 14.55 -25.78 -14.01
N ASP A 450 13.52 -25.29 -14.69
CA ASP A 450 13.57 -24.04 -15.44
C ASP A 450 13.74 -22.85 -14.48
N SER A 451 13.07 -22.86 -13.31
CA SER A 451 13.29 -21.84 -12.28
C SER A 451 14.74 -21.81 -11.77
N LEU A 452 15.39 -22.97 -11.61
CA LEU A 452 16.79 -23.07 -11.22
C LEU A 452 17.73 -22.55 -12.32
N ARG A 453 17.42 -22.86 -13.59
CA ARG A 453 18.18 -22.33 -14.74
C ARG A 453 18.07 -20.81 -14.83
N THR A 454 16.86 -20.27 -14.71
CA THR A 454 16.62 -18.82 -14.70
C THR A 454 17.38 -18.15 -13.56
N ARG A 455 17.30 -18.68 -12.33
CA ARG A 455 18.06 -18.14 -11.18
C ARG A 455 19.57 -18.14 -11.43
N LYS A 456 20.10 -19.23 -11.99
CA LYS A 456 21.51 -19.35 -12.36
C LYS A 456 21.90 -18.30 -13.40
N GLN A 457 21.10 -18.12 -14.45
CA GLN A 457 21.35 -17.13 -15.50
C GLN A 457 21.28 -15.69 -14.97
N THR A 458 20.27 -15.36 -14.17
CA THR A 458 20.13 -14.04 -13.54
C THR A 458 21.32 -13.74 -12.62
N ALA A 459 21.73 -14.71 -11.79
CA ALA A 459 22.91 -14.54 -10.94
C ALA A 459 24.18 -14.30 -11.76
N GLN A 460 24.38 -15.04 -12.84
CA GLN A 460 25.51 -14.85 -13.76
C GLN A 460 25.50 -13.47 -14.43
N GLN A 461 24.34 -12.99 -14.88
CA GLN A 461 24.18 -11.67 -15.48
C GLN A 461 24.50 -10.55 -14.48
N VAL A 462 23.99 -10.64 -13.25
CA VAL A 462 24.27 -9.65 -12.20
C VAL A 462 25.76 -9.61 -11.84
N ILE A 463 26.41 -10.77 -11.78
CA ILE A 463 27.87 -10.85 -11.54
C ILE A 463 28.65 -10.21 -12.70
N ALA A 464 28.27 -10.52 -13.95
CA ALA A 464 28.90 -9.94 -15.13
C ALA A 464 28.75 -8.42 -15.16
N GLU A 465 27.56 -7.91 -14.86
CA GLU A 465 27.27 -6.47 -14.78
C GLU A 465 28.07 -5.79 -13.67
N LYS A 466 28.15 -6.40 -12.47
CA LYS A 466 28.94 -5.88 -11.35
C LYS A 466 30.43 -5.85 -11.66
N ASN A 467 30.94 -6.87 -12.33
CA ASN A 467 32.33 -6.92 -12.77
C ASN A 467 32.61 -5.87 -13.86
N ALA A 468 31.72 -5.72 -14.83
CA ALA A 468 31.82 -4.68 -15.86
C ALA A 468 31.83 -3.26 -15.27
N LYS A 469 30.96 -3.00 -14.27
CA LYS A 469 30.94 -1.72 -13.53
C LYS A 469 32.25 -1.47 -12.78
N ARG A 470 32.80 -2.47 -12.07
CA ARG A 470 34.10 -2.35 -11.38
C ARG A 470 35.26 -2.06 -12.33
N VAL A 471 35.28 -2.71 -13.48
CA VAL A 471 36.30 -2.48 -14.52
C VAL A 471 36.17 -1.07 -15.10
N ALA A 472 34.95 -0.61 -15.39
CA ALA A 472 34.69 0.74 -15.89
C ALA A 472 35.10 1.83 -14.87
N GLU A 473 34.76 1.65 -13.60
CA GLU A 473 35.18 2.57 -12.52
C GLU A 473 36.70 2.60 -12.31
N GLY A 474 37.38 1.45 -12.44
CA GLY A 474 38.84 1.36 -12.39
C GLY A 474 39.52 2.08 -13.56
N ALA A 475 38.96 1.98 -14.77
CA ALA A 475 39.45 2.67 -15.96
C ALA A 475 39.25 4.19 -15.85
N LEU A 476 38.11 4.65 -15.36
CA LEU A 476 37.81 6.08 -15.12
C LEU A 476 38.73 6.70 -14.06
N LYS A 477 39.12 5.93 -13.03
CA LYS A 477 40.09 6.39 -12.01
C LYS A 477 41.52 6.45 -12.55
N ARG A 478 41.92 5.50 -13.40
CA ARG A 478 43.25 5.51 -14.06
C ARG A 478 43.38 6.62 -15.12
N GLY A 479 42.29 7.02 -15.77
CA GLY A 479 42.28 8.11 -16.74
C GLY A 479 42.52 9.51 -16.16
N LYS A 480 42.29 9.73 -14.86
CA LYS A 480 42.53 11.03 -14.20
C LYS A 480 43.97 11.23 -13.70
N SER A 481 44.82 10.19 -13.72
CA SER A 481 46.18 10.24 -13.15
C SER A 481 47.31 10.29 -14.19
N ARG A 482 47.04 10.72 -15.43
CA ARG A 482 48.07 10.84 -16.47
C ARG A 482 48.18 12.28 -16.98
N ARG A 483 48.71 13.17 -16.12
CA ARG A 483 49.42 14.39 -16.56
C ARG A 483 50.92 14.07 -16.57
N VAL A 484 51.52 14.18 -17.74
CA VAL A 484 52.94 13.93 -18.03
C VAL A 484 53.78 15.17 -17.65
N PRO A 485 55.01 15.00 -17.12
CA PRO A 485 56.13 15.90 -17.40
C PRO A 485 57.31 15.18 -18.09
N PRO A 486 58.27 15.92 -18.69
CA PRO A 486 59.16 15.41 -19.74
C PRO A 486 60.54 14.91 -19.27
N SER A 487 61.07 13.95 -20.06
CA SER A 487 62.46 13.58 -20.42
C SER A 487 63.59 13.54 -19.35
N ASN A 488 64.24 12.38 -19.16
CA ASN A 488 65.51 11.97 -19.82
C ASN A 488 66.18 10.73 -19.17
N THR A 489 66.97 10.02 -20.01
CA THR A 489 68.13 9.12 -19.77
C THR A 489 67.96 7.70 -19.19
N ASP A 490 68.27 6.73 -20.08
CA ASP A 490 69.12 5.52 -19.98
C ASP A 490 68.94 4.44 -18.91
N GLY A 491 68.99 3.17 -19.35
CA GLY A 491 69.41 2.03 -18.53
C GLY A 491 68.60 0.73 -18.67
N ASP A 492 68.90 -0.04 -19.71
CA ASP A 492 69.08 -1.51 -19.78
C ASP A 492 68.21 -2.55 -19.04
N THR A 493 68.04 -3.67 -19.75
CA THR A 493 67.85 -5.09 -19.29
C THR A 493 66.46 -5.74 -19.40
N ILE A 494 66.20 -6.33 -20.57
CA ILE A 494 65.81 -7.74 -20.84
C ILE A 494 65.06 -8.51 -19.72
N THR A 495 63.82 -8.96 -19.98
CA THR A 495 63.47 -10.40 -20.01
C THR A 495 62.16 -10.66 -20.77
N THR A 496 62.28 -11.38 -21.87
CA THR A 496 61.22 -12.12 -22.58
C THR A 496 60.73 -13.30 -21.74
N CYS A 497 59.42 -13.60 -21.73
CA CYS A 497 58.94 -14.99 -21.82
C CYS A 497 57.43 -15.07 -22.13
N GLU A 498 57.17 -15.37 -23.38
CA GLU A 498 56.20 -16.32 -23.93
C GLU A 498 54.98 -16.78 -23.10
N THR A 499 53.83 -16.52 -23.74
CA THR A 499 52.61 -17.32 -23.78
C THR A 499 52.79 -18.84 -23.66
N LYS A 500 52.14 -19.44 -22.66
CA LYS A 500 51.52 -20.78 -22.76
C LYS A 500 50.12 -20.78 -22.13
N PRO A 501 49.14 -21.50 -22.71
CA PRO A 501 47.78 -21.55 -22.22
C PRO A 501 47.68 -22.62 -21.12
N ALA A 502 47.48 -22.20 -19.87
CA ALA A 502 47.23 -23.12 -18.77
C ALA A 502 45.73 -23.18 -18.47
N VAL A 503 45.18 -24.35 -18.79
CA VAL A 503 43.90 -24.90 -18.35
C VAL A 503 43.68 -24.66 -16.85
N HIS A 504 42.72 -23.79 -16.51
CA HIS A 504 42.04 -23.80 -15.21
C HIS A 504 40.60 -23.29 -15.38
N GLN A 505 39.83 -24.00 -16.19
CA GLN A 505 38.37 -23.88 -16.22
C GLN A 505 37.76 -24.93 -15.28
N GLN A 506 37.85 -24.76 -13.96
CA GLN A 506 36.97 -25.54 -13.06
C GLN A 506 36.73 -24.94 -11.68
N GLU A 507 37.54 -24.00 -11.18
CA GLU A 507 37.33 -23.42 -9.84
C GLU A 507 36.43 -22.17 -9.78
N SER A 508 36.03 -21.60 -10.92
CA SER A 508 35.17 -20.40 -10.92
C SER A 508 33.68 -20.69 -10.66
N ALA A 509 33.26 -21.97 -10.70
CA ALA A 509 31.86 -22.35 -10.53
C ALA A 509 31.34 -22.10 -9.10
N ILE A 510 32.18 -22.27 -8.07
CA ILE A 510 31.75 -22.22 -6.66
C ILE A 510 31.63 -20.79 -6.12
N LYS A 511 32.32 -19.80 -6.73
CA LYS A 511 32.22 -18.38 -6.32
C LYS A 511 30.97 -17.65 -6.87
N SER A 512 30.11 -18.33 -7.62
CA SER A 512 28.92 -17.75 -8.28
C SER A 512 27.65 -17.66 -7.41
N LEU A 513 27.69 -18.16 -6.16
CA LEU A 513 26.52 -18.26 -5.28
C LEU A 513 26.24 -17.01 -4.41
N SER A 514 26.94 -15.89 -4.61
CA SER A 514 26.83 -14.71 -3.74
C SER A 514 25.61 -13.81 -3.99
N VAL A 515 24.74 -14.15 -4.96
CA VAL A 515 23.52 -13.40 -5.25
C VAL A 515 22.31 -14.19 -4.72
N THR A 516 21.94 -13.93 -3.47
CA THR A 516 20.67 -14.41 -2.91
C THR A 516 19.55 -13.50 -3.43
N PRO A 517 18.55 -14.01 -4.17
CA PRO A 517 17.40 -13.21 -4.54
C PRO A 517 16.68 -12.73 -3.28
N THR A 518 16.26 -11.46 -3.25
CA THR A 518 15.54 -10.83 -2.12
C THR A 518 14.12 -11.36 -1.93
N SER A 519 13.63 -12.17 -2.85
CA SER A 519 12.35 -12.87 -2.75
C SER A 519 12.42 -14.25 -3.39
N SER A 520 12.12 -15.27 -2.60
CA SER A 520 11.84 -16.64 -3.02
C SER A 520 10.33 -16.78 -3.26
N GLY A 521 9.93 -17.21 -4.46
CA GLY A 521 8.60 -17.77 -4.66
C GLY A 521 8.55 -19.21 -4.15
N SER A 522 7.45 -19.66 -3.54
CA SER A 522 7.15 -21.09 -3.38
C SER A 522 7.22 -21.72 -4.74
N LEU A 523 7.95 -22.81 -4.75
CA LEU A 523 8.02 -23.74 -5.86
C LEU A 523 7.02 -24.90 -5.65
N ILE A 524 6.24 -24.86 -4.57
CA ILE A 524 5.19 -25.81 -4.21
C ILE A 524 3.81 -25.18 -4.48
N SER A 525 2.89 -25.98 -5.03
CA SER A 525 1.47 -25.62 -5.15
C SER A 525 0.83 -25.52 -3.77
N SER A 526 0.00 -24.49 -3.54
CA SER A 526 -0.81 -24.34 -2.32
C SER A 526 -1.73 -25.54 -2.04
N GLU A 527 -1.93 -26.44 -3.01
CA GLU A 527 -2.66 -27.70 -2.82
C GLU A 527 -1.82 -28.76 -2.11
N ALA A 528 -0.52 -28.85 -2.42
CA ALA A 528 0.38 -29.78 -1.73
C ALA A 528 0.62 -29.35 -0.28
N GLU A 529 0.66 -28.04 -0.01
CA GLU A 529 0.78 -27.49 1.35
C GLU A 529 -0.42 -27.84 2.24
N ARG A 530 -1.63 -27.99 1.67
CA ARG A 530 -2.85 -28.32 2.42
C ARG A 530 -2.91 -29.79 2.90
N THR A 531 -2.15 -30.67 2.27
CA THR A 531 -2.17 -32.12 2.58
C THR A 531 -1.30 -32.48 3.79
N TYR A 532 -0.29 -31.66 4.12
CA TYR A 532 0.72 -31.96 5.14
C TYR A 532 0.57 -31.06 6.37
N GLN A 533 -0.59 -31.12 7.02
CA GLN A 533 -0.82 -30.41 8.28
C GLN A 533 -0.06 -31.07 9.43
N ALA A 534 0.81 -30.33 10.11
CA ALA A 534 1.49 -30.84 11.29
C ALA A 534 0.59 -30.74 12.53
N THR A 535 0.58 -31.77 13.38
CA THR A 535 -0.51 -32.00 14.31
C THR A 535 -0.28 -31.62 15.77
N ASN A 536 0.88 -31.14 16.20
CA ASN A 536 1.08 -30.88 17.64
C ASN A 536 2.02 -29.69 17.93
N PRO A 537 1.51 -28.46 18.09
CA PRO A 537 2.23 -27.40 18.80
C PRO A 537 2.20 -27.64 20.32
N THR A 538 3.19 -27.10 21.05
CA THR A 538 3.29 -27.17 22.51
C THR A 538 2.33 -26.19 23.18
N GLN A 539 1.62 -26.62 24.23
CA GLN A 539 0.67 -25.76 24.96
C GLN A 539 1.36 -24.60 25.69
N GLY A 540 0.92 -23.39 25.39
CA GLY A 540 1.42 -22.16 26.00
C GLY A 540 0.35 -21.33 26.72
N PRO A 541 -0.18 -21.77 27.87
CA PRO A 541 -1.35 -21.13 28.47
C PRO A 541 -1.09 -19.69 28.92
N LEU A 542 0.08 -19.38 29.50
CA LEU A 542 0.43 -17.99 29.84
C LEU A 542 0.53 -17.10 28.60
N CYS A 543 1.11 -17.61 27.51
CA CYS A 543 1.22 -16.87 26.24
C CYS A 543 -0.18 -16.56 25.67
N GLY A 544 -1.05 -17.58 25.61
CA GLY A 544 -2.43 -17.44 25.16
C GLY A 544 -3.22 -16.43 26.01
N PHE A 545 -3.10 -16.50 27.34
CA PHE A 545 -3.72 -15.53 28.25
C PHE A 545 -3.24 -14.10 27.97
N LEU A 546 -1.94 -13.87 27.86
CA LEU A 546 -1.37 -12.54 27.61
C LEU A 546 -1.82 -11.97 26.26
N LEU A 547 -1.84 -12.80 25.21
CA LEU A 547 -2.31 -12.40 23.88
C LEU A 547 -3.80 -12.05 23.86
N THR A 548 -4.65 -12.87 24.49
CA THR A 548 -6.09 -12.61 24.62
C THR A 548 -6.36 -11.34 25.46
N SER A 549 -5.49 -11.07 26.43
CA SER A 549 -5.51 -9.85 27.24
C SER A 549 -4.98 -8.61 26.49
N GLY A 550 -4.69 -8.71 25.19
CA GLY A 550 -4.23 -7.58 24.36
C GLY A 550 -2.76 -7.21 24.53
N HIS A 551 -1.97 -8.02 25.25
CA HIS A 551 -0.55 -7.74 25.45
C HIS A 551 0.30 -8.27 24.30
N TYR A 552 1.44 -7.62 24.10
CA TYR A 552 2.47 -8.07 23.19
C TYR A 552 3.57 -8.78 23.97
N THR A 553 4.14 -9.85 23.40
CA THR A 553 5.24 -10.55 24.06
C THR A 553 6.45 -10.71 23.14
N THR A 554 7.65 -10.67 23.73
CA THR A 554 8.92 -11.04 23.08
C THR A 554 9.69 -12.00 23.99
N PRO A 555 10.74 -12.70 23.51
CA PRO A 555 11.57 -13.54 24.36
C PRO A 555 12.19 -12.77 25.53
N GLY A 556 11.97 -13.27 26.75
CA GLY A 556 12.44 -12.64 27.99
C GLY A 556 13.84 -13.05 28.43
N LEU A 557 14.52 -13.94 27.69
CA LEU A 557 15.73 -14.64 28.15
C LEU A 557 16.84 -13.68 28.60
N ARG A 558 16.99 -12.52 27.94
CA ARG A 558 17.98 -11.48 28.30
C ARG A 558 17.77 -10.91 29.71
N PHE A 559 16.56 -10.99 30.24
CA PHE A 559 16.15 -10.47 31.53
C PHE A 559 15.86 -11.58 32.56
N GLY A 560 16.24 -12.83 32.26
CA GLY A 560 16.01 -13.97 33.14
C GLY A 560 14.55 -14.38 33.28
N ALA A 561 13.73 -14.11 32.25
CA ALA A 561 12.33 -14.50 32.21
C ALA A 561 11.97 -15.21 30.89
N LYS A 562 10.82 -15.88 30.85
CA LYS A 562 10.31 -16.53 29.64
C LYS A 562 9.79 -15.49 28.64
N TYR A 563 9.05 -14.49 29.12
CA TYR A 563 8.46 -13.44 28.30
C TYR A 563 8.85 -12.04 28.77
N SER A 564 9.12 -11.15 27.82
CA SER A 564 8.96 -9.72 28.03
C SER A 564 7.58 -9.29 27.56
N VAL A 565 6.79 -8.70 28.45
CA VAL A 565 5.38 -8.37 28.20
C VAL A 565 5.22 -6.87 28.10
N TYR A 566 4.55 -6.44 27.04
CA TYR A 566 4.37 -5.04 26.67
C TYR A 566 2.87 -4.72 26.59
N PRO A 567 2.46 -3.52 27.00
CA PRO A 567 1.06 -3.06 26.88
C PRO A 567 0.66 -2.75 25.43
N GLY A 568 1.62 -2.72 24.50
CA GLY A 568 1.44 -2.39 23.09
C GLY A 568 2.67 -2.78 22.29
N ASP A 569 2.73 -2.42 21.00
CA ASP A 569 3.85 -2.82 20.12
C ASP A 569 5.23 -2.49 20.74
N PRO A 570 6.13 -3.49 20.90
CA PRO A 570 7.50 -3.32 21.38
C PRO A 570 8.37 -2.29 20.66
N LEU A 571 7.98 -1.82 19.47
CA LEU A 571 8.65 -0.69 18.80
C LEU A 571 8.24 0.68 19.35
N ARG A 572 7.10 0.75 20.05
CA ARG A 572 6.52 1.97 20.62
C ARG A 572 6.51 1.98 22.15
N PHE A 573 6.41 0.80 22.75
CA PHE A 573 6.26 0.64 24.19
C PHE A 573 7.46 -0.11 24.79
N HIS A 574 7.77 0.20 26.04
CA HIS A 574 8.68 -0.61 26.85
C HIS A 574 7.91 -1.75 27.53
N ALA A 575 8.60 -2.84 27.84
CA ALA A 575 7.99 -3.95 28.57
C ALA A 575 7.66 -3.49 30.00
N HIS A 576 6.47 -3.84 30.48
CA HIS A 576 6.03 -3.59 31.85
C HIS A 576 6.31 -4.79 32.76
N PHE A 577 6.21 -6.01 32.22
CA PHE A 577 6.38 -7.23 33.00
C PHE A 577 7.45 -8.14 32.40
N MET A 578 8.25 -8.77 33.26
CA MET A 578 9.04 -9.96 32.95
C MET A 578 8.29 -11.17 33.46
N ALA A 579 7.78 -12.03 32.57
CA ALA A 579 6.80 -13.04 32.93
C ALA A 579 7.32 -14.48 32.82
N ASN A 580 7.01 -15.29 33.83
CA ASN A 580 7.28 -16.72 33.91
C ASN A 580 5.99 -17.51 34.18
N GLN A 581 5.93 -18.73 33.65
CA GLN A 581 4.85 -19.68 33.89
C GLN A 581 5.36 -20.77 34.83
N TYR A 582 4.50 -21.17 35.77
CA TYR A 582 4.69 -22.30 36.66
C TYR A 582 3.45 -23.21 36.59
N GLU A 583 3.60 -24.47 36.96
CA GLU A 583 2.46 -25.38 37.14
C GLU A 583 1.65 -24.99 38.38
N TRP A 584 0.38 -25.39 38.43
CA TRP A 584 -0.56 -24.93 39.46
C TRP A 584 -0.12 -25.25 40.91
N GLU A 585 0.40 -26.46 41.12
CA GLU A 585 0.89 -26.94 42.42
C GLU A 585 2.43 -26.96 42.45
N GLU A 586 3.10 -26.20 41.58
CA GLU A 586 4.56 -26.15 41.56
C GLU A 586 5.09 -25.37 42.77
N GLU A 587 5.93 -26.02 43.58
CA GLU A 587 6.68 -25.33 44.63
C GLU A 587 7.74 -24.42 44.00
N ILE A 588 7.53 -23.10 44.09
CA ILE A 588 8.48 -22.11 43.57
C ILE A 588 9.54 -21.82 44.65
N PRO A 589 10.83 -22.12 44.40
CA PRO A 589 11.89 -21.77 45.34
C PRO A 589 11.91 -20.26 45.62
N ILE A 590 12.00 -19.87 46.90
CA ILE A 590 12.01 -18.46 47.27
C ILE A 590 13.13 -17.67 46.58
N LEU A 591 14.27 -18.33 46.32
CA LEU A 591 15.40 -17.74 45.59
C LEU A 591 15.03 -17.37 44.15
N ASP A 592 14.15 -18.12 43.49
CA ASP A 592 13.72 -17.82 42.11
C ASP A 592 12.77 -16.61 42.09
N ILE A 593 11.91 -16.48 43.11
CA ILE A 593 11.06 -15.29 43.30
C ILE A 593 11.94 -14.05 43.54
N VAL A 594 12.93 -14.17 44.43
CA VAL A 594 13.86 -13.09 44.76
C VAL A 594 14.70 -12.72 43.53
N ALA A 595 15.23 -13.70 42.80
CA ALA A 595 16.05 -13.49 41.61
C ALA A 595 15.23 -12.86 40.47
N GLY A 596 14.04 -13.40 40.17
CA GLY A 596 13.13 -12.86 39.16
C GLY A 596 12.69 -11.43 39.50
N GLY A 597 12.29 -11.19 40.74
CA GLY A 597 11.96 -9.87 41.26
C GLY A 597 13.11 -8.88 41.13
N ARG A 598 14.33 -9.28 41.53
CA ARG A 598 15.53 -8.43 41.40
C ARG A 598 15.86 -8.10 39.94
N LEU A 599 15.83 -9.08 39.04
CA LEU A 599 16.15 -8.88 37.62
C LEU A 599 15.14 -7.97 36.92
N ALA A 600 13.85 -8.14 37.22
CA ALA A 600 12.79 -7.29 36.67
C ALA A 600 12.87 -5.86 37.22
N THR A 601 12.99 -5.72 38.55
CA THR A 601 12.99 -4.40 39.22
C THR A 601 14.24 -3.59 38.84
N ALA A 602 15.39 -4.23 38.60
CA ALA A 602 16.61 -3.57 38.12
C ALA A 602 16.43 -2.84 36.77
N VAL A 603 15.48 -3.30 35.94
CA VAL A 603 15.10 -2.65 34.67
C VAL A 603 13.77 -1.89 34.76
N LYS A 604 13.32 -1.57 35.97
CA LYS A 604 12.05 -0.87 36.28
C LYS A 604 10.81 -1.57 35.73
N LYS A 605 10.75 -2.89 35.92
CA LYS A 605 9.62 -3.74 35.50
C LYS A 605 9.15 -4.61 36.66
N ALA A 606 7.88 -4.99 36.65
CA ALA A 606 7.34 -5.98 37.58
C ALA A 606 7.70 -7.40 37.14
N TYR A 607 7.96 -8.28 38.11
CA TYR A 607 8.08 -9.71 37.84
C TYR A 607 6.69 -10.34 37.88
N LEU A 608 6.24 -10.91 36.77
CA LEU A 608 4.92 -11.53 36.65
C LEU A 608 5.09 -13.05 36.69
N ILE A 609 4.36 -13.71 37.58
CA ILE A 609 4.26 -15.17 37.59
C ILE A 609 2.82 -15.56 37.27
N GLY A 610 2.64 -16.65 36.55
CA GLY A 610 1.32 -17.16 36.22
C GLY A 610 1.25 -18.67 36.22
N ALA A 611 0.09 -19.19 36.62
CA ALA A 611 -0.23 -20.62 36.57
C ALA A 611 -1.67 -20.82 36.07
N GLN A 612 -1.87 -21.88 35.29
CA GLN A 612 -3.19 -22.24 34.77
C GLN A 612 -3.92 -23.12 35.78
N GLN A 613 -5.18 -22.79 36.10
CA GLN A 613 -5.96 -23.60 37.03
C GLN A 613 -6.34 -24.96 36.40
N PRO A 614 -6.20 -26.07 37.14
CA PRO A 614 -6.66 -27.38 36.70
C PRO A 614 -8.17 -27.40 36.48
N LEU A 615 -8.61 -28.09 35.42
CA LEU A 615 -10.03 -28.27 35.09
C LEU A 615 -10.74 -29.02 36.23
N ALA A 616 -11.65 -28.34 36.94
CA ALA A 616 -12.42 -28.97 38.01
C ALA A 616 -13.54 -29.89 37.48
N ASN A 617 -14.08 -29.67 36.25
CA ASN A 617 -15.26 -30.40 35.73
C ASN A 617 -15.34 -30.56 34.19
N GLY A 618 -14.21 -30.68 33.49
CA GLY A 618 -14.20 -31.11 32.07
C GLY A 618 -14.78 -30.15 31.02
N SER A 619 -15.31 -28.98 31.39
CA SER A 619 -15.66 -27.88 30.50
C SER A 619 -14.40 -27.07 30.14
N ARG A 620 -14.05 -26.99 28.85
CA ARG A 620 -12.91 -26.18 28.37
C ARG A 620 -13.08 -24.67 28.61
N ASP A 621 -14.29 -24.21 28.93
CA ASP A 621 -14.62 -22.79 29.12
C ASP A 621 -14.25 -22.22 30.50
N ASP A 622 -13.86 -23.06 31.48
CA ASP A 622 -13.51 -22.63 32.85
C ASP A 622 -11.99 -22.64 33.15
N GLN A 623 -11.14 -22.63 32.13
CA GLN A 623 -9.68 -22.56 32.33
C GLN A 623 -9.24 -21.13 32.66
N GLU A 624 -9.27 -20.77 33.95
CA GLU A 624 -8.82 -19.46 34.42
C GLU A 624 -7.30 -19.43 34.64
N MET A 625 -6.64 -18.38 34.14
CA MET A 625 -5.21 -18.13 34.37
C MET A 625 -5.06 -17.23 35.60
N ARG A 626 -4.35 -17.68 36.64
CA ARG A 626 -4.02 -16.85 37.80
C ARG A 626 -2.64 -16.24 37.62
N THR A 627 -2.53 -14.94 37.89
CA THR A 627 -1.25 -14.22 37.79
C THR A 627 -0.98 -13.36 39.02
N PHE A 628 0.28 -13.20 39.37
CA PHE A 628 0.76 -12.35 40.45
C PHE A 628 1.91 -11.47 39.94
N SER A 629 1.86 -10.17 40.26
CA SER A 629 2.95 -9.23 40.01
C SER A 629 3.73 -8.96 41.28
N ILE A 630 5.05 -9.04 41.20
CA ILE A 630 5.98 -8.88 42.32
C ILE A 630 6.93 -7.73 42.02
N GLU A 631 7.01 -6.79 42.95
CA GLU A 631 7.89 -5.63 42.91
C GLU A 631 8.59 -5.47 44.27
N TRP A 632 9.82 -4.96 44.27
CA TRP A 632 10.50 -4.62 45.52
C TRP A 632 9.91 -3.34 46.10
N ALA A 633 9.45 -3.40 47.36
CA ALA A 633 8.77 -2.29 48.05
C ALA A 633 9.65 -1.04 48.31
N ALA A 634 10.93 -1.07 47.96
CA ALA A 634 11.88 0.02 48.18
C ALA A 634 12.74 0.25 46.92
N MET A 635 12.24 1.06 45.99
CA MET A 635 13.07 1.86 45.07
C MET A 635 12.44 3.21 44.77
#